data_AF-A0A7J4QUL9-F1
#
_entry.id   AF-A0A7J4QUL9-F1
#
_cell.length_a   1.000
_cell.length_b   1.000
_cell.length_c   1.000
_cell.angle_alpha   90.00
_cell.angle_beta   90.00
_cell.angle_gamma   90.00
#
_symmetry.space_group_name_H-M   'P 1'
#
loop_
_entity.id
_entity.type
_entity.pdbx_description
1 polymer ?
#
loop_
_entity_poly.entity_id
_entity_poly.type
_entity_poly.pdbx_seq_one_letter_code
_entity_poly.pdbx_strand_id
1 'polypeptide(L)'
;MLFVKSKKQHIKKGYVSFQIMPAKRKSVLILSILLFSLISNVQASNDFDTVPQFGTGFEEVVIADSSDDLFDPRDLEFHPGRANELWIANRGDDSITIVHNTGLDDQYSENRQDSNHNHFLEEVSAIAFGAYHPEFDWQWGSAQETQNTYCGALETPNLFMGPTLWPSSLDHYAVENQNNGNGLLGSHIDMNHQSPDGMGIAHDNGNAYWYFDGYYGELVYYDFQVDHDTGQDDHSDGIVHRYSDVKLTRDAGIPGHMILDKDSGILYIADTGASRVLWVNTDSSVNTIDIMDDPSRMEPLAEYKRKTGVEWGVIDTGLNRPSGIALEGGMLFVSENGNGQITAYDLADDGKSATIADTIQTSAVFIMGLEIGPDGHLYYVDNGQNQVVRIDPYFDSDADGVYDEDDNCPTNYNPDQANYDGDNLGDICDEDDDNDLILDENDVCPMGETGWISRSLTDFDGDGCRDESEDLDDDDDAICDSDVVDLSCQISSMSSDLCPASSIDFTSNLQTDNDADGCEDTTEDDDDDNDGYSDDVDDCQFEIGTSSNGLKGCIDTDYDGYADSIDVFPSDISQWLDTDGDGYGDEKSGTQGDFCPTIFGTSTSDRLGCIDSDGDSWSDPDESWTVNFGGDAFPDEQSQHFDSDGDGFGNNPDGYQPDSCPNVFGTSFVDRFGCIDTDGDGWSDAVDVFNDDNTQWADSDGDGYGDALDGNLPDSCPEIFGNSTIERYGCLDSDGDGLDDELDAFPFDSTETIDSDGDGVGDNLDAYPQDSTKTVVESTDDESRKIINIAIIG
;
A
#
# COMPACT_ATOMS: atom_id res chain seq x y z
N MET A 1 10.77 2.62 47.23
CA MET A 1 9.86 2.52 48.39
C MET A 1 8.57 1.83 47.92
N LEU A 2 8.19 0.72 48.57
CA LEU A 2 6.92 -0.08 48.56
C LEU A 2 5.83 0.12 47.46
N PHE A 3 5.51 -0.91 46.64
CA PHE A 3 4.37 -1.91 46.68
C PHE A 3 3.07 -1.46 45.96
N VAL A 4 2.37 -2.22 45.06
CA VAL A 4 1.54 -3.44 45.28
C VAL A 4 0.97 -4.08 43.95
N LYS A 5 1.11 -5.43 43.81
CA LYS A 5 0.27 -6.55 43.22
C LYS A 5 -0.28 -6.61 41.77
N SER A 6 -0.08 -7.79 41.12
CA SER A 6 -1.05 -8.92 41.00
C SER A 6 -0.39 -10.24 40.48
N LYS A 7 -0.95 -11.41 40.82
CA LYS A 7 -0.42 -12.83 40.83
C LYS A 7 -0.68 -13.62 39.51
N LYS A 8 0.19 -14.49 38.95
CA LYS A 8 0.64 -15.90 39.28
C LYS A 8 -0.50 -16.94 39.49
N GLN A 9 -0.51 -18.22 39.04
CA GLN A 9 0.41 -19.14 38.35
C GLN A 9 -0.32 -20.50 38.02
N HIS A 10 0.31 -21.34 37.16
CA HIS A 10 0.06 -22.73 36.69
C HIS A 10 -0.59 -23.85 37.56
N ILE A 11 -1.10 -24.95 36.94
CA ILE A 11 -0.60 -26.37 36.96
C ILE A 11 -1.66 -27.46 36.52
N LYS A 12 -1.19 -28.40 35.67
CA LYS A 12 -1.53 -29.81 35.29
C LYS A 12 -2.72 -30.67 35.86
N LYS A 13 -3.13 -31.63 34.99
CA LYS A 13 -3.44 -33.10 35.13
C LYS A 13 -4.91 -33.59 35.25
N GLY A 14 -5.26 -34.65 34.49
CA GLY A 14 -6.27 -35.65 34.87
C GLY A 14 -6.85 -36.54 33.74
N TYR A 15 -6.64 -37.86 33.82
CA TYR A 15 -7.29 -38.93 33.01
C TYR A 15 -8.57 -39.46 33.71
N VAL A 16 -9.48 -40.10 32.93
CA VAL A 16 -10.14 -41.43 33.15
C VAL A 16 -11.65 -41.49 32.75
N SER A 17 -11.94 -42.34 31.74
CA SER A 17 -13.01 -43.35 31.54
C SER A 17 -14.52 -43.03 31.72
N PHE A 18 -15.36 -43.33 30.70
CA PHE A 18 -16.27 -44.51 30.61
C PHE A 18 -17.16 -44.50 29.33
N GLN A 19 -17.43 -45.70 28.78
CA GLN A 19 -18.32 -46.03 27.63
C GLN A 19 -19.81 -45.84 27.93
N ILE A 20 -20.64 -45.43 26.94
CA ILE A 20 -22.06 -45.87 26.74
C ILE A 20 -22.44 -45.85 25.22
N MET A 21 -23.26 -46.84 24.85
CA MET A 21 -23.85 -47.31 23.57
C MET A 21 -24.85 -46.37 22.80
N PRO A 22 -25.34 -46.77 21.59
CA PRO A 22 -25.83 -45.87 20.52
C PRO A 22 -27.37 -45.89 20.26
N ALA A 23 -27.86 -44.86 19.54
CA ALA A 23 -29.13 -44.75 18.77
C ALA A 23 -29.34 -43.24 18.47
N LYS A 24 -29.84 -42.69 17.35
CA LYS A 24 -30.77 -43.08 16.27
C LYS A 24 -30.68 -41.99 15.17
N ARG A 25 -31.03 -42.33 13.93
CA ARG A 25 -31.23 -41.42 12.77
C ARG A 25 -32.26 -40.30 13.03
N LYS A 26 -31.99 -39.08 12.54
CA LYS A 26 -32.84 -38.29 11.61
C LYS A 26 -32.11 -36.98 11.17
N SER A 27 -32.47 -36.56 9.95
CA SER A 27 -31.88 -35.57 9.02
C SER A 27 -31.63 -34.14 9.53
N VAL A 28 -30.71 -33.42 8.89
CA VAL A 28 -30.91 -32.18 8.09
C VAL A 28 -29.55 -31.61 7.64
N LEU A 29 -29.52 -31.16 6.37
CA LEU A 29 -28.61 -30.24 5.64
C LEU A 29 -27.54 -29.46 6.44
N ILE A 30 -26.33 -29.32 5.87
CA ILE A 30 -25.60 -28.05 5.57
C ILE A 30 -24.14 -28.35 5.14
N LEU A 31 -23.80 -27.78 3.99
CA LEU A 31 -22.51 -27.36 3.42
C LEU A 31 -21.27 -28.27 3.48
N SER A 32 -20.89 -28.69 2.27
CA SER A 32 -19.54 -29.06 1.87
C SER A 32 -18.79 -27.79 1.47
N ILE A 33 -17.66 -27.50 2.12
CA ILE A 33 -16.57 -26.72 1.52
C ILE A 33 -15.29 -27.37 2.03
N LEU A 34 -14.54 -28.03 1.15
CA LEU A 34 -13.08 -27.94 1.09
C LEU A 34 -12.46 -28.90 0.05
N LEU A 35 -11.59 -28.28 -0.76
CA LEU A 35 -10.46 -28.83 -1.51
C LEU A 35 -10.73 -29.56 -2.83
N PHE A 36 -10.71 -28.79 -3.92
CA PHE A 36 -9.77 -29.01 -5.03
C PHE A 36 -9.31 -27.65 -5.57
N SER A 37 -8.09 -27.23 -5.24
CA SER A 37 -7.35 -26.24 -6.03
C SER A 37 -6.29 -27.02 -6.81
N LEU A 38 -6.59 -27.26 -8.08
CA LEU A 38 -5.61 -27.59 -9.10
C LEU A 38 -5.49 -26.32 -9.93
N ILE A 39 -4.32 -25.69 -9.86
CA ILE A 39 -3.93 -24.59 -10.73
C ILE A 39 -3.78 -25.19 -12.13
N SER A 40 -4.77 -24.95 -12.98
CA SER A 40 -4.65 -25.09 -14.43
C SER A 40 -4.01 -23.81 -14.94
N ASN A 41 -2.80 -23.90 -15.49
CA ASN A 41 -2.36 -22.93 -16.49
C ASN A 41 -3.29 -23.09 -17.68
N VAL A 42 -4.34 -22.28 -17.77
CA VAL A 42 -5.10 -22.11 -19.00
C VAL A 42 -4.28 -21.15 -19.85
N GLN A 43 -3.68 -21.73 -20.88
CA GLN A 43 -3.20 -20.99 -22.03
C GLN A 43 -4.44 -20.35 -22.65
N ALA A 44 -4.46 -19.01 -22.77
CA ALA A 44 -5.49 -18.32 -23.53
C ALA A 44 -5.43 -18.81 -24.98
N SER A 45 -6.32 -19.72 -25.31
CA SER A 45 -6.69 -20.09 -26.68
C SER A 45 -8.07 -20.72 -26.60
N ASN A 46 -9.08 -19.97 -26.99
CA ASN A 46 -9.95 -20.30 -28.12
C ASN A 46 -10.94 -19.14 -28.23
N ASP A 47 -10.92 -18.45 -29.36
CA ASP A 47 -12.15 -17.90 -29.93
C ASP A 47 -13.18 -19.03 -29.79
N PHE A 48 -14.19 -18.86 -28.94
CA PHE A 48 -15.36 -19.72 -29.03
C PHE A 48 -16.08 -19.23 -30.28
N ASP A 49 -15.83 -19.88 -31.42
CA ASP A 49 -16.72 -19.75 -32.58
C ASP A 49 -18.08 -20.30 -32.14
N THR A 50 -18.90 -19.42 -31.57
CA THR A 50 -20.27 -19.74 -31.18
C THR A 50 -21.06 -20.01 -32.45
N VAL A 51 -21.91 -21.04 -32.42
CA VAL A 51 -22.85 -21.28 -33.52
C VAL A 51 -23.87 -20.14 -33.49
N PRO A 52 -23.98 -19.30 -34.54
CA PRO A 52 -24.81 -18.08 -34.49
C PRO A 52 -26.26 -18.34 -34.09
N GLN A 53 -26.82 -19.48 -34.50
CA GLN A 53 -28.19 -19.91 -34.21
C GLN A 53 -28.38 -20.41 -32.77
N PHE A 54 -27.30 -20.66 -32.02
CA PHE A 54 -27.33 -21.14 -30.64
C PHE A 54 -26.87 -20.09 -29.63
N GLY A 55 -25.96 -19.18 -30.02
CA GLY A 55 -25.38 -18.18 -29.13
C GLY A 55 -24.50 -18.76 -28.02
N THR A 56 -24.21 -17.96 -26.99
CA THR A 56 -23.69 -18.47 -25.70
C THR A 56 -24.81 -19.04 -24.83
N GLY A 57 -26.05 -18.65 -25.13
CA GLY A 57 -27.30 -19.30 -24.76
C GLY A 57 -28.44 -18.76 -25.61
N PHE A 58 -29.66 -19.21 -25.34
CA PHE A 58 -30.84 -18.81 -26.10
C PHE A 58 -32.14 -18.81 -25.29
N GLU A 59 -33.14 -18.10 -25.79
CA GLU A 59 -34.54 -18.24 -25.39
C GLU A 59 -35.33 -19.08 -26.42
N GLU A 60 -36.32 -19.82 -25.95
CA GLU A 60 -37.25 -20.57 -26.80
C GLU A 60 -38.58 -19.81 -26.91
N VAL A 61 -38.86 -19.29 -28.10
CA VAL A 61 -40.07 -18.49 -28.39
C VAL A 61 -41.08 -19.34 -29.14
N VAL A 62 -42.25 -19.57 -28.56
CA VAL A 62 -43.35 -20.28 -29.24
C VAL A 62 -43.95 -19.37 -30.31
N ILE A 63 -43.80 -19.77 -31.58
CA ILE A 63 -44.25 -19.03 -32.75
C ILE A 63 -45.69 -19.38 -33.11
N ALA A 64 -46.04 -20.66 -33.07
CA ALA A 64 -47.37 -21.15 -33.32
C ALA A 64 -47.66 -22.34 -32.42
N ASP A 65 -48.91 -22.50 -32.01
CA ASP A 65 -49.35 -23.63 -31.20
C ASP A 65 -50.70 -24.20 -31.67
N SER A 66 -51.28 -25.12 -30.90
CA SER A 66 -52.59 -25.70 -31.21
C SER A 66 -53.74 -24.70 -31.40
N SER A 67 -53.61 -23.45 -30.92
CA SER A 67 -54.58 -22.37 -31.16
C SER A 67 -54.47 -21.75 -32.56
N ASP A 68 -53.35 -21.99 -33.26
CA ASP A 68 -53.08 -21.69 -34.66
C ASP A 68 -53.36 -22.90 -35.57
N ASP A 69 -54.22 -23.82 -35.12
CA ASP A 69 -54.60 -25.04 -35.84
C ASP A 69 -53.43 -26.03 -36.09
N LEU A 70 -52.37 -26.01 -35.26
CA LEU A 70 -51.36 -27.07 -35.29
C LEU A 70 -51.92 -28.38 -34.71
N PHE A 71 -51.83 -29.46 -35.48
CA PHE A 71 -52.29 -30.77 -35.05
C PHE A 71 -51.38 -31.90 -35.56
N ASP A 72 -50.60 -32.47 -34.63
CA ASP A 72 -49.54 -33.44 -34.92
C ASP A 72 -48.56 -32.89 -36.00
N PRO A 73 -48.00 -31.68 -35.82
CA PRO A 73 -47.15 -31.04 -36.81
C PRO A 73 -45.86 -31.84 -37.03
N ARG A 74 -45.36 -31.87 -38.26
CA ARG A 74 -44.23 -32.70 -38.67
C ARG A 74 -43.08 -31.92 -39.27
N ASP A 75 -43.39 -31.00 -40.15
CA ASP A 75 -42.40 -30.27 -40.92
C ASP A 75 -42.80 -28.81 -41.04
N LEU A 76 -41.83 -27.96 -41.34
CA LEU A 76 -42.00 -26.53 -41.52
C LEU A 76 -41.02 -26.00 -42.56
N GLU A 77 -41.43 -25.00 -43.34
CA GLU A 77 -40.55 -24.35 -44.31
C GLU A 77 -41.02 -22.92 -44.59
N PHE A 78 -40.07 -22.00 -44.77
CA PHE A 78 -40.41 -20.63 -45.15
C PHE A 78 -40.68 -20.50 -46.65
N HIS A 79 -41.70 -19.71 -47.00
CA HIS A 79 -42.03 -19.45 -48.39
C HIS A 79 -40.90 -18.65 -49.08
N PRO A 80 -40.30 -19.15 -50.19
CA PRO A 80 -39.10 -18.52 -50.78
C PRO A 80 -39.35 -17.12 -51.38
N GLY A 81 -40.59 -16.84 -51.77
CA GLY A 81 -40.99 -15.59 -52.43
C GLY A 81 -41.72 -14.57 -51.56
N ARG A 82 -42.05 -14.91 -50.31
CA ARG A 82 -42.90 -14.09 -49.42
C ARG A 82 -42.24 -13.99 -48.05
N ALA A 83 -41.89 -12.77 -47.67
CA ALA A 83 -41.15 -12.53 -46.44
C ALA A 83 -41.96 -12.97 -45.21
N ASN A 84 -41.31 -13.68 -44.29
CA ASN A 84 -41.85 -14.09 -43.00
C ASN A 84 -43.18 -14.86 -43.13
N GLU A 85 -43.31 -15.72 -44.12
CA GLU A 85 -44.45 -16.62 -44.26
C GLU A 85 -44.01 -18.06 -44.07
N LEU A 86 -44.39 -18.67 -42.95
CA LEU A 86 -44.00 -20.02 -42.54
C LEU A 86 -45.15 -21.01 -42.82
N TRP A 87 -44.84 -22.10 -43.51
CA TRP A 87 -45.80 -23.18 -43.80
C TRP A 87 -45.48 -24.39 -42.93
N ILE A 88 -46.49 -24.96 -42.29
CA ILE A 88 -46.35 -26.05 -41.31
C ILE A 88 -47.24 -27.21 -41.73
N ALA A 89 -46.64 -28.39 -41.88
CA ALA A 89 -47.36 -29.61 -42.27
C ALA A 89 -47.96 -30.33 -41.05
N ASN A 90 -49.27 -30.50 -41.03
CA ASN A 90 -50.01 -31.15 -39.95
C ASN A 90 -50.43 -32.56 -40.36
N ARG A 91 -49.84 -33.58 -39.73
CA ARG A 91 -50.21 -35.00 -39.98
C ARG A 91 -51.59 -35.35 -39.44
N GLY A 92 -52.04 -34.65 -38.39
CA GLY A 92 -53.23 -35.06 -37.64
C GLY A 92 -54.53 -34.92 -38.45
N ASP A 93 -54.58 -33.93 -39.34
CA ASP A 93 -55.71 -33.64 -40.21
C ASP A 93 -55.32 -33.42 -41.68
N ASP A 94 -54.08 -33.74 -42.05
CA ASP A 94 -53.55 -33.63 -43.41
C ASP A 94 -53.71 -32.21 -44.00
N SER A 95 -53.46 -31.21 -43.16
CA SER A 95 -53.59 -29.79 -43.52
C SER A 95 -52.24 -29.08 -43.51
N ILE A 96 -52.22 -27.85 -44.03
CA ILE A 96 -51.09 -26.94 -43.89
C ILE A 96 -51.56 -25.72 -43.10
N THR A 97 -50.89 -25.42 -41.99
CA THR A 97 -51.02 -24.13 -41.31
C THR A 97 -50.03 -23.14 -41.91
N ILE A 98 -50.50 -21.94 -42.26
CA ILE A 98 -49.67 -20.86 -42.78
C ILE A 98 -49.65 -19.74 -41.75
N VAL A 99 -48.47 -19.42 -41.24
CA VAL A 99 -48.23 -18.30 -40.33
C VAL A 99 -47.68 -17.14 -41.14
N HIS A 100 -48.41 -16.02 -41.13
CA HIS A 100 -48.05 -14.78 -41.81
C HIS A 100 -47.34 -13.84 -40.85
N ASN A 101 -46.38 -13.05 -41.34
CA ASN A 101 -45.58 -12.14 -40.53
C ASN A 101 -44.93 -12.87 -39.33
N THR A 102 -44.42 -14.07 -39.57
CA THR A 102 -43.84 -14.96 -38.55
C THR A 102 -42.81 -14.21 -37.70
N GLY A 103 -42.99 -14.26 -36.38
CA GLY A 103 -42.10 -13.61 -35.41
C GLY A 103 -42.26 -12.10 -35.25
N LEU A 104 -43.24 -11.46 -35.91
CA LEU A 104 -43.53 -10.02 -35.80
C LEU A 104 -44.79 -9.73 -34.96
N ASP A 105 -44.91 -8.49 -34.47
CA ASP A 105 -46.05 -8.04 -33.64
C ASP A 105 -47.44 -8.19 -34.31
N ASP A 106 -47.50 -8.24 -35.64
CA ASP A 106 -48.72 -8.38 -36.43
C ASP A 106 -48.89 -9.78 -37.06
N GLN A 107 -48.27 -10.81 -36.44
CA GLN A 107 -48.42 -12.21 -36.82
C GLN A 107 -49.88 -12.68 -36.77
N TYR A 108 -50.28 -13.50 -37.76
CA TYR A 108 -51.55 -14.24 -37.74
C TYR A 108 -51.43 -15.56 -38.51
N SER A 109 -52.31 -16.51 -38.24
CA SER A 109 -52.31 -17.83 -38.86
C SER A 109 -53.59 -18.09 -39.68
N GLU A 110 -53.49 -18.94 -40.70
CA GLU A 110 -54.62 -19.59 -41.36
C GLU A 110 -54.34 -21.07 -41.64
N ASN A 111 -55.33 -21.93 -41.47
CA ASN A 111 -55.22 -23.35 -41.83
C ASN A 111 -55.90 -23.63 -43.17
N ARG A 112 -55.25 -24.46 -43.99
CA ARG A 112 -55.73 -24.87 -45.32
C ARG A 112 -55.71 -26.38 -45.47
N GLN A 113 -56.87 -26.93 -45.80
CA GLN A 113 -57.07 -28.36 -46.05
C GLN A 113 -57.72 -28.56 -47.42
N ASP A 114 -57.07 -29.35 -48.27
CA ASP A 114 -57.57 -29.70 -49.60
C ASP A 114 -58.70 -30.76 -49.52
N SER A 115 -59.70 -30.70 -50.40
CA SER A 115 -60.83 -31.63 -50.40
C SER A 115 -60.47 -33.10 -50.68
N ASN A 116 -59.27 -33.35 -51.23
CA ASN A 116 -58.70 -34.69 -51.45
C ASN A 116 -57.42 -34.90 -50.63
N HIS A 117 -57.26 -34.18 -49.50
CA HIS A 117 -56.15 -34.34 -48.57
C HIS A 117 -55.91 -35.81 -48.20
N ASN A 118 -56.98 -36.59 -48.06
CA ASN A 118 -56.97 -38.01 -47.70
C ASN A 118 -56.26 -38.95 -48.69
N HIS A 119 -55.78 -38.43 -49.82
CA HIS A 119 -54.90 -39.16 -50.74
C HIS A 119 -53.61 -38.39 -51.01
N PHE A 120 -53.71 -37.08 -51.25
CA PHE A 120 -52.58 -36.28 -51.72
C PHE A 120 -51.71 -35.70 -50.58
N LEU A 121 -52.24 -35.65 -49.34
CA LEU A 121 -51.54 -35.21 -48.12
C LEU A 121 -51.74 -36.20 -46.94
N GLU A 122 -52.30 -37.39 -47.17
CA GLU A 122 -52.64 -38.33 -46.09
C GLU A 122 -51.41 -38.70 -45.25
N GLU A 123 -51.49 -38.41 -43.97
CA GLU A 123 -50.39 -38.52 -43.02
C GLU A 123 -49.11 -37.81 -43.51
N VAL A 124 -49.25 -36.55 -43.96
CA VAL A 124 -48.13 -35.73 -44.44
C VAL A 124 -46.95 -35.76 -43.46
N SER A 125 -45.77 -36.06 -44.00
CA SER A 125 -44.54 -36.21 -43.22
C SER A 125 -43.57 -35.05 -43.40
N ALA A 126 -43.48 -34.52 -44.63
CA ALA A 126 -42.50 -33.50 -45.01
C ALA A 126 -42.99 -32.68 -46.21
N ILE A 127 -42.50 -31.46 -46.32
CA ILE A 127 -42.72 -30.53 -47.44
C ILE A 127 -41.38 -29.98 -47.95
N ALA A 128 -41.36 -29.53 -49.20
CA ALA A 128 -40.19 -28.88 -49.78
C ALA A 128 -40.62 -27.84 -50.82
N PHE A 129 -40.23 -26.58 -50.66
CA PHE A 129 -40.49 -25.54 -51.64
C PHE A 129 -39.61 -25.71 -52.89
N GLY A 130 -40.30 -25.58 -54.02
CA GLY A 130 -39.84 -25.86 -55.36
C GLY A 130 -39.27 -24.64 -56.08
N ALA A 131 -39.59 -24.55 -57.37
CA ALA A 131 -39.27 -23.41 -58.22
C ALA A 131 -40.44 -22.44 -58.33
N TYR A 132 -40.14 -21.19 -58.69
CA TYR A 132 -41.16 -20.21 -59.07
C TYR A 132 -41.89 -20.62 -60.36
N HIS A 133 -43.21 -20.51 -60.34
CA HIS A 133 -44.11 -20.71 -61.46
C HIS A 133 -44.98 -19.46 -61.70
N PRO A 134 -45.10 -18.96 -62.96
CA PRO A 134 -45.86 -17.74 -63.24
C PRO A 134 -47.35 -17.76 -62.86
N GLU A 135 -47.96 -18.94 -62.81
CA GLU A 135 -49.37 -19.11 -62.44
C GLU A 135 -49.55 -19.48 -60.97
N PHE A 136 -48.65 -20.29 -60.42
CA PHE A 136 -48.84 -20.92 -59.11
C PHE A 136 -48.01 -20.29 -57.99
N ASP A 137 -47.39 -19.13 -58.28
CA ASP A 137 -46.39 -18.48 -57.45
C ASP A 137 -45.14 -19.35 -57.27
N TRP A 138 -45.03 -20.13 -56.21
CA TRP A 138 -44.01 -21.17 -56.08
C TRP A 138 -44.70 -22.53 -56.09
N GLN A 139 -44.03 -23.54 -56.62
CA GLN A 139 -44.50 -24.91 -56.48
C GLN A 139 -43.87 -25.51 -55.23
N TRP A 140 -44.52 -26.49 -54.59
CA TRP A 140 -43.95 -27.22 -53.46
C TRP A 140 -44.35 -28.69 -53.52
N GLY A 141 -43.46 -29.54 -53.04
CA GLY A 141 -43.65 -30.99 -52.99
C GLY A 141 -44.02 -31.43 -51.58
N SER A 142 -44.78 -32.52 -51.46
CA SER A 142 -45.02 -33.16 -50.17
C SER A 142 -44.78 -34.67 -50.19
N ALA A 143 -44.40 -35.20 -49.03
CA ALA A 143 -44.30 -36.62 -48.71
C ALA A 143 -45.40 -37.04 -47.73
N GLN A 144 -45.86 -38.28 -47.87
CA GLN A 144 -47.04 -38.81 -47.20
C GLN A 144 -46.68 -40.16 -46.58
N GLU A 145 -46.75 -40.27 -45.26
CA GLU A 145 -46.39 -41.49 -44.51
C GLU A 145 -47.53 -42.51 -44.51
N THR A 146 -48.04 -42.86 -45.69
CA THR A 146 -49.19 -43.74 -45.85
C THR A 146 -48.99 -44.75 -46.98
N GLN A 147 -49.76 -45.84 -46.89
CA GLN A 147 -49.90 -46.85 -47.93
C GLN A 147 -51.16 -46.66 -48.79
N ASN A 148 -51.79 -45.48 -48.69
CA ASN A 148 -53.08 -45.10 -49.26
C ASN A 148 -54.25 -45.90 -48.68
N THR A 149 -54.81 -45.42 -47.57
CA THR A 149 -56.03 -46.00 -46.99
C THR A 149 -57.23 -45.06 -47.08
N TYR A 150 -57.06 -43.84 -47.62
CA TYR A 150 -58.07 -42.79 -47.61
C TYR A 150 -58.56 -42.47 -46.18
N CYS A 151 -57.61 -42.17 -45.29
CA CYS A 151 -57.78 -41.97 -43.85
C CYS A 151 -58.52 -43.16 -43.18
N GLY A 152 -58.12 -44.38 -43.53
CA GLY A 152 -58.70 -45.63 -43.01
C GLY A 152 -60.04 -46.04 -43.65
N ALA A 153 -60.49 -45.41 -44.74
CA ALA A 153 -61.69 -45.82 -45.46
C ALA A 153 -61.52 -47.15 -46.22
N LEU A 154 -60.29 -47.55 -46.55
CA LEU A 154 -59.96 -48.87 -47.11
C LEU A 154 -59.42 -49.81 -46.02
N GLU A 155 -59.99 -51.02 -45.93
CA GLU A 155 -59.49 -52.07 -45.02
C GLU A 155 -58.12 -52.63 -45.44
N THR A 156 -57.75 -52.50 -46.71
CA THR A 156 -56.45 -52.94 -47.25
C THR A 156 -55.89 -51.81 -48.11
N PRO A 157 -54.65 -51.35 -47.85
CA PRO A 157 -54.02 -50.29 -48.62
C PRO A 157 -53.87 -50.70 -50.09
N ASN A 158 -54.05 -49.74 -51.00
CA ASN A 158 -53.88 -49.98 -52.43
C ASN A 158 -52.43 -49.73 -52.91
N LEU A 159 -51.56 -49.22 -52.02
CA LEU A 159 -50.15 -48.87 -52.25
C LEU A 159 -49.94 -47.75 -53.27
N PHE A 160 -50.99 -47.09 -53.76
CA PHE A 160 -50.92 -46.05 -54.77
C PHE A 160 -50.58 -44.72 -54.10
N MET A 161 -49.29 -44.49 -53.82
CA MET A 161 -48.73 -43.28 -53.18
C MET A 161 -47.36 -42.93 -53.75
N GLY A 162 -46.97 -41.68 -53.56
CA GLY A 162 -45.65 -41.11 -53.79
C GLY A 162 -45.74 -39.59 -53.64
N PRO A 163 -44.73 -38.81 -54.07
CA PRO A 163 -44.74 -37.38 -53.89
C PRO A 163 -45.86 -36.70 -54.66
N THR A 164 -46.38 -35.62 -54.09
CA THR A 164 -47.40 -34.76 -54.69
C THR A 164 -46.83 -33.36 -54.91
N LEU A 165 -47.13 -32.74 -56.04
CA LEU A 165 -46.78 -31.37 -56.37
C LEU A 165 -47.98 -30.43 -56.18
N TRP A 166 -47.74 -29.26 -55.61
CA TRP A 166 -48.75 -28.29 -55.21
C TRP A 166 -48.40 -26.87 -55.63
N PRO A 167 -49.40 -25.99 -55.82
CA PRO A 167 -49.19 -24.56 -55.93
C PRO A 167 -49.03 -23.93 -54.53
N SER A 168 -48.24 -22.86 -54.39
CA SER A 168 -48.16 -22.06 -53.16
C SER A 168 -49.08 -20.85 -53.19
N SER A 169 -49.52 -20.44 -54.39
CA SER A 169 -50.46 -19.34 -54.55
C SER A 169 -51.73 -19.58 -53.73
N LEU A 170 -52.03 -18.61 -52.86
CA LEU A 170 -53.19 -18.64 -51.96
C LEU A 170 -54.53 -18.54 -52.70
N ASP A 171 -54.52 -18.21 -53.98
CA ASP A 171 -55.72 -18.22 -54.83
C ASP A 171 -56.00 -19.64 -55.40
N HIS A 172 -55.01 -20.53 -55.41
CA HIS A 172 -55.11 -21.89 -55.97
C HIS A 172 -55.13 -22.96 -54.87
N TYR A 173 -54.15 -22.93 -53.96
CA TYR A 173 -53.97 -23.97 -52.95
C TYR A 173 -55.14 -24.06 -51.97
N ALA A 174 -55.72 -25.26 -51.86
CA ALA A 174 -56.93 -25.57 -51.10
C ALA A 174 -58.15 -24.67 -51.44
N VAL A 175 -58.16 -24.06 -52.63
CA VAL A 175 -59.23 -23.16 -53.10
C VAL A 175 -59.85 -23.65 -54.41
N GLU A 176 -59.02 -24.09 -55.35
CA GLU A 176 -59.49 -24.62 -56.63
C GLU A 176 -59.95 -26.07 -56.54
N ASN A 177 -60.99 -26.41 -57.30
CA ASN A 177 -61.52 -27.78 -57.43
C ASN A 177 -61.89 -28.50 -56.12
N GLN A 178 -62.20 -27.73 -55.08
CA GLN A 178 -62.59 -28.26 -53.77
C GLN A 178 -63.96 -28.98 -53.75
N ASN A 179 -64.70 -28.95 -54.87
CA ASN A 179 -65.98 -29.61 -55.01
C ASN A 179 -65.88 -30.78 -56.01
N ASN A 180 -66.14 -32.01 -55.58
CA ASN A 180 -66.02 -33.25 -56.39
C ASN A 180 -67.05 -33.38 -57.54
N GLY A 181 -67.68 -32.28 -57.97
CA GLY A 181 -68.74 -32.25 -58.99
C GLY A 181 -68.27 -32.02 -60.42
N ASN A 182 -67.04 -31.58 -60.63
CA ASN A 182 -66.42 -31.34 -61.95
C ASN A 182 -65.50 -32.49 -62.41
N GLY A 183 -65.24 -33.47 -61.54
CA GLY A 183 -64.34 -34.60 -61.82
C GLY A 183 -62.85 -34.30 -61.57
N LEU A 184 -62.52 -33.11 -61.05
CA LEU A 184 -61.17 -32.73 -60.66
C LEU A 184 -60.94 -33.02 -59.18
N LEU A 185 -59.68 -33.32 -58.83
CA LEU A 185 -59.25 -33.90 -57.56
C LEU A 185 -58.49 -32.87 -56.69
N GLY A 186 -59.16 -31.76 -56.36
CA GLY A 186 -58.58 -30.74 -55.49
C GLY A 186 -57.54 -29.86 -56.19
N SER A 187 -56.67 -29.26 -55.40
CA SER A 187 -55.73 -28.21 -55.82
C SER A 187 -54.31 -28.71 -56.14
N HIS A 188 -54.03 -30.01 -55.97
CA HIS A 188 -52.75 -30.59 -56.39
C HIS A 188 -52.56 -30.40 -57.90
N ILE A 189 -51.32 -30.27 -58.35
CA ILE A 189 -50.98 -30.04 -59.76
C ILE A 189 -50.21 -31.19 -60.40
N ASP A 190 -49.69 -32.12 -59.59
CA ASP A 190 -49.15 -33.40 -60.07
C ASP A 190 -49.01 -34.42 -58.92
N MET A 191 -48.95 -35.71 -59.22
CA MET A 191 -48.63 -36.78 -58.25
C MET A 191 -48.18 -38.07 -58.95
N ASN A 192 -47.04 -38.61 -58.53
CA ASN A 192 -46.51 -39.88 -59.05
C ASN A 192 -46.57 -40.97 -57.99
N HIS A 193 -46.93 -42.20 -58.37
CA HIS A 193 -47.29 -43.29 -57.47
C HIS A 193 -46.32 -44.47 -57.58
N GLN A 194 -45.17 -44.43 -56.92
CA GLN A 194 -44.23 -45.58 -56.82
C GLN A 194 -43.59 -45.76 -55.43
N SER A 195 -43.92 -44.89 -54.46
CA SER A 195 -43.20 -44.78 -53.20
C SER A 195 -44.14 -44.52 -52.02
N PRO A 196 -44.82 -45.56 -51.49
CA PRO A 196 -45.58 -45.44 -50.25
C PRO A 196 -44.70 -45.21 -49.03
N ASP A 197 -45.33 -44.82 -47.92
CA ASP A 197 -44.68 -44.50 -46.64
C ASP A 197 -43.54 -43.47 -46.84
N GLY A 198 -43.83 -42.36 -47.54
CA GLY A 198 -42.88 -41.28 -47.74
C GLY A 198 -42.45 -40.66 -46.41
N MET A 199 -41.15 -40.46 -46.23
CA MET A 199 -40.60 -39.95 -44.96
C MET A 199 -40.02 -38.54 -45.06
N GLY A 200 -39.58 -38.12 -46.24
CA GLY A 200 -38.85 -36.88 -46.47
C GLY A 200 -38.78 -36.54 -47.95
N ILE A 201 -38.72 -35.25 -48.24
CA ILE A 201 -38.67 -34.71 -49.60
C ILE A 201 -37.68 -33.54 -49.63
N ALA A 202 -36.94 -33.39 -50.72
CA ALA A 202 -36.05 -32.23 -50.94
C ALA A 202 -36.13 -31.80 -52.41
N HIS A 203 -36.27 -30.51 -52.65
CA HIS A 203 -36.33 -29.97 -54.00
C HIS A 203 -34.95 -30.02 -54.68
N ASP A 204 -34.91 -30.57 -55.89
CA ASP A 204 -33.72 -30.58 -56.74
C ASP A 204 -33.70 -29.35 -57.65
N ASN A 205 -34.47 -29.39 -58.75
CA ASN A 205 -34.64 -28.27 -59.66
C ASN A 205 -35.98 -28.36 -60.40
N GLY A 206 -36.58 -27.22 -60.74
CA GLY A 206 -37.86 -27.19 -61.49
C GLY A 206 -38.94 -28.00 -60.77
N ASN A 207 -39.48 -29.00 -61.44
CA ASN A 207 -40.47 -29.93 -60.90
C ASN A 207 -39.85 -31.25 -60.43
N ALA A 208 -38.57 -31.24 -60.05
CA ALA A 208 -37.85 -32.44 -59.63
C ALA A 208 -37.51 -32.44 -58.14
N TYR A 209 -37.70 -33.59 -57.50
CA TYR A 209 -37.58 -33.79 -56.07
C TYR A 209 -36.89 -35.11 -55.74
N TRP A 210 -36.05 -35.08 -54.71
CA TRP A 210 -35.58 -36.27 -54.03
C TRP A 210 -36.59 -36.72 -52.99
N TYR A 211 -36.78 -38.03 -52.87
CA TYR A 211 -37.80 -38.63 -52.03
C TYR A 211 -37.26 -39.82 -51.25
N PHE A 212 -37.54 -39.83 -49.95
CA PHE A 212 -37.28 -40.98 -49.08
C PHE A 212 -38.49 -41.93 -49.14
N ASP A 213 -38.35 -42.99 -49.95
CA ASP A 213 -39.32 -44.09 -50.03
C ASP A 213 -39.18 -45.03 -48.82
N GLY A 214 -40.05 -44.88 -47.83
CA GLY A 214 -40.04 -45.68 -46.60
C GLY A 214 -40.59 -47.10 -46.76
N TYR A 215 -41.34 -47.39 -47.83
CA TYR A 215 -41.88 -48.74 -48.07
C TYR A 215 -40.79 -49.68 -48.62
N TYR A 216 -40.03 -49.22 -49.61
CA TYR A 216 -38.96 -50.00 -50.21
C TYR A 216 -37.58 -49.72 -49.59
N GLY A 217 -37.45 -48.65 -48.80
CA GLY A 217 -36.21 -48.25 -48.14
C GLY A 217 -35.14 -47.79 -49.14
N GLU A 218 -35.53 -46.97 -50.11
CA GLU A 218 -34.64 -46.48 -51.17
C GLU A 218 -34.75 -44.96 -51.34
N LEU A 219 -33.66 -44.33 -51.76
CA LEU A 219 -33.71 -42.96 -52.27
C LEU A 219 -34.28 -42.97 -53.69
N VAL A 220 -35.22 -42.07 -53.98
CA VAL A 220 -35.86 -41.97 -55.29
C VAL A 220 -35.81 -40.52 -55.77
N TYR A 221 -35.46 -40.31 -57.03
CA TYR A 221 -35.59 -39.03 -57.71
C TYR A 221 -36.86 -39.07 -58.55
N TYR A 222 -37.70 -38.07 -58.37
CA TYR A 222 -38.91 -37.82 -59.13
C TYR A 222 -38.74 -36.54 -59.92
N ASP A 223 -39.20 -36.54 -61.16
CA ASP A 223 -39.34 -35.34 -61.97
C ASP A 223 -40.70 -35.41 -62.65
N PHE A 224 -41.60 -34.52 -62.20
CA PHE A 224 -42.99 -34.46 -62.68
C PHE A 224 -43.09 -33.95 -64.11
N GLN A 225 -42.01 -33.44 -64.71
CA GLN A 225 -42.02 -32.82 -66.04
C GLN A 225 -43.02 -31.66 -66.12
N VAL A 226 -44.13 -31.81 -66.85
CA VAL A 226 -45.13 -30.77 -67.05
C VAL A 226 -46.28 -31.03 -66.09
N ASP A 227 -46.53 -30.09 -65.17
CA ASP A 227 -47.68 -30.20 -64.28
C ASP A 227 -48.98 -30.26 -65.08
N HIS A 228 -49.97 -30.95 -64.53
CA HIS A 228 -51.24 -31.19 -65.22
C HIS A 228 -52.30 -30.14 -64.88
N ASP A 229 -51.95 -28.98 -64.29
CA ASP A 229 -52.88 -27.99 -63.72
C ASP A 229 -53.73 -28.58 -62.57
N THR A 230 -54.48 -27.75 -61.85
CA THR A 230 -55.12 -28.15 -60.59
C THR A 230 -56.14 -29.28 -60.78
N GLY A 231 -55.94 -30.38 -60.05
CA GLY A 231 -56.87 -31.49 -59.89
C GLY A 231 -57.04 -32.42 -61.08
N GLN A 232 -56.20 -32.36 -62.13
CA GLN A 232 -56.20 -33.38 -63.19
C GLN A 232 -55.49 -34.68 -62.71
N ASP A 233 -55.26 -35.64 -63.63
CA ASP A 233 -54.75 -36.97 -63.31
C ASP A 233 -53.73 -37.55 -64.32
N ASP A 234 -53.25 -36.76 -65.29
CA ASP A 234 -52.29 -37.23 -66.31
C ASP A 234 -50.85 -36.89 -65.92
N HIS A 235 -50.19 -37.85 -65.29
CA HIS A 235 -48.76 -37.82 -64.90
C HIS A 235 -47.92 -38.78 -65.78
N SER A 236 -48.40 -39.10 -66.99
CA SER A 236 -47.78 -40.14 -67.83
C SER A 236 -46.42 -39.78 -68.42
N ASP A 237 -46.02 -38.51 -68.33
CA ASP A 237 -44.71 -37.99 -68.71
C ASP A 237 -43.68 -38.02 -67.56
N GLY A 238 -44.09 -38.42 -66.34
CA GLY A 238 -43.23 -38.50 -65.18
C GLY A 238 -41.96 -39.35 -65.38
N ILE A 239 -40.86 -38.88 -64.77
CA ILE A 239 -39.55 -39.54 -64.75
C ILE A 239 -39.23 -39.97 -63.32
N VAL A 240 -38.91 -41.25 -63.12
CA VAL A 240 -38.63 -41.80 -61.79
C VAL A 240 -37.36 -42.64 -61.79
N HIS A 241 -36.40 -42.28 -60.95
CA HIS A 241 -35.12 -42.99 -60.80
C HIS A 241 -34.94 -43.50 -59.38
N ARG A 242 -34.74 -44.82 -59.22
CA ARG A 242 -34.53 -45.45 -57.91
C ARG A 242 -33.06 -45.74 -57.64
N TYR A 243 -32.53 -45.22 -56.56
CA TYR A 243 -31.14 -45.38 -56.13
C TYR A 243 -31.02 -46.49 -55.08
N SER A 244 -31.10 -47.74 -55.55
CA SER A 244 -31.21 -48.91 -54.67
C SER A 244 -29.97 -49.18 -53.80
N ASP A 245 -28.82 -48.52 -54.06
CA ASP A 245 -27.61 -48.64 -53.24
C ASP A 245 -27.68 -47.79 -51.96
N VAL A 246 -28.49 -46.73 -51.96
CA VAL A 246 -28.76 -45.91 -50.77
C VAL A 246 -29.92 -46.56 -50.04
N LYS A 247 -29.60 -47.36 -49.03
CA LYS A 247 -30.58 -48.06 -48.19
C LYS A 247 -30.99 -47.18 -47.03
N LEU A 248 -32.25 -46.76 -47.05
CA LEU A 248 -32.87 -45.92 -46.03
C LEU A 248 -33.78 -46.78 -45.15
N THR A 249 -33.87 -46.44 -43.86
CA THR A 249 -34.62 -47.18 -42.85
C THR A 249 -35.55 -46.21 -42.13
N ARG A 250 -36.86 -46.38 -42.30
CA ARG A 250 -37.82 -45.54 -41.58
C ARG A 250 -38.03 -45.98 -40.15
N ASP A 251 -38.26 -45.01 -39.26
CA ASP A 251 -38.98 -45.19 -38.02
C ASP A 251 -40.38 -44.59 -38.17
N ALA A 252 -41.42 -45.39 -37.93
CA ALA A 252 -42.79 -44.99 -38.25
C ALA A 252 -43.26 -43.84 -37.35
N GLY A 253 -43.86 -42.82 -37.94
CA GLY A 253 -44.27 -41.60 -37.25
C GLY A 253 -43.11 -40.70 -36.85
N ILE A 254 -41.94 -40.83 -37.49
CA ILE A 254 -40.78 -39.93 -37.35
C ILE A 254 -40.28 -39.62 -38.76
N PRO A 255 -40.58 -38.44 -39.32
CA PRO A 255 -40.11 -38.07 -40.65
C PRO A 255 -38.58 -38.13 -40.74
N GLY A 256 -38.08 -38.51 -41.91
CA GLY A 256 -36.66 -38.51 -42.22
C GLY A 256 -36.38 -37.39 -43.21
N HIS A 257 -36.28 -36.16 -42.72
CA HIS A 257 -36.15 -34.97 -43.56
C HIS A 257 -34.84 -35.00 -44.35
N MET A 258 -34.84 -34.25 -45.45
CA MET A 258 -33.72 -34.18 -46.37
C MET A 258 -33.52 -32.75 -46.84
N ILE A 259 -32.29 -32.38 -47.14
CA ILE A 259 -31.97 -31.07 -47.70
C ILE A 259 -30.86 -31.20 -48.75
N LEU A 260 -31.05 -30.57 -49.90
CA LEU A 260 -30.06 -30.54 -50.97
C LEU A 260 -29.29 -29.23 -50.91
N ASP A 261 -27.97 -29.34 -50.73
CA ASP A 261 -27.08 -28.24 -51.06
C ASP A 261 -26.96 -28.15 -52.59
N LYS A 262 -27.63 -27.15 -53.17
CA LYS A 262 -27.69 -26.93 -54.61
C LYS A 262 -26.36 -26.46 -55.20
N ASP A 263 -25.47 -25.90 -54.39
CA ASP A 263 -24.16 -25.42 -54.86
C ASP A 263 -23.16 -26.57 -55.00
N SER A 264 -23.18 -27.51 -54.05
CA SER A 264 -22.28 -28.67 -54.06
C SER A 264 -22.86 -29.93 -54.72
N GLY A 265 -24.18 -30.02 -54.87
CA GLY A 265 -24.87 -31.21 -55.35
C GLY A 265 -24.90 -32.34 -54.30
N ILE A 266 -24.78 -32.00 -53.02
CA ILE A 266 -24.81 -32.97 -51.92
C ILE A 266 -26.18 -32.94 -51.24
N LEU A 267 -26.88 -34.08 -51.28
CA LEU A 267 -28.12 -34.31 -50.56
C LEU A 267 -27.83 -34.90 -49.19
N TYR A 268 -28.27 -34.22 -48.13
CA TYR A 268 -28.21 -34.72 -46.76
C TYR A 268 -29.54 -35.34 -46.35
N ILE A 269 -29.50 -36.46 -45.62
CA ILE A 269 -30.69 -37.26 -45.28
C ILE A 269 -30.63 -37.69 -43.82
N ALA A 270 -31.66 -37.38 -43.04
CA ALA A 270 -31.87 -37.95 -41.72
C ALA A 270 -32.48 -39.37 -41.86
N ASP A 271 -31.64 -40.40 -41.71
CA ASP A 271 -32.05 -41.80 -41.81
C ASP A 271 -32.52 -42.32 -40.44
N THR A 272 -33.77 -41.95 -40.10
CA THR A 272 -34.38 -42.04 -38.77
C THR A 272 -34.21 -43.42 -38.11
N GLY A 273 -34.63 -44.48 -38.79
CA GLY A 273 -34.62 -45.85 -38.28
C GLY A 273 -33.24 -46.51 -38.25
N ALA A 274 -32.24 -45.91 -38.91
CA ALA A 274 -30.86 -46.36 -38.86
C ALA A 274 -29.98 -45.53 -37.91
N SER A 275 -30.55 -44.52 -37.22
CA SER A 275 -29.82 -43.68 -36.25
C SER A 275 -28.59 -43.01 -36.85
N ARG A 276 -28.73 -42.42 -38.04
CA ARG A 276 -27.61 -41.80 -38.77
C ARG A 276 -28.06 -40.68 -39.70
N VAL A 277 -27.11 -39.84 -40.09
CA VAL A 277 -27.27 -38.84 -41.17
C VAL A 277 -26.38 -39.24 -42.33
N LEU A 278 -26.92 -39.23 -43.53
CA LEU A 278 -26.23 -39.59 -44.77
C LEU A 278 -25.97 -38.37 -45.62
N TRP A 279 -24.97 -38.48 -46.49
CA TRP A 279 -24.79 -37.58 -47.63
C TRP A 279 -24.80 -38.40 -48.93
N VAL A 280 -25.34 -37.84 -50.00
CA VAL A 280 -25.40 -38.45 -51.34
C VAL A 280 -25.01 -37.41 -52.37
N ASN A 281 -24.03 -37.72 -53.23
CA ASN A 281 -23.64 -36.87 -54.34
C ASN A 281 -24.56 -37.12 -55.54
N THR A 282 -25.46 -36.17 -55.78
CA THR A 282 -26.52 -36.25 -56.80
C THR A 282 -25.97 -36.16 -58.22
N ASP A 283 -24.80 -35.56 -58.38
CA ASP A 283 -24.09 -35.39 -59.66
C ASP A 283 -23.10 -36.52 -59.99
N SER A 284 -23.00 -37.53 -59.12
CA SER A 284 -22.05 -38.62 -59.31
C SER A 284 -22.40 -39.49 -60.53
N SER A 285 -21.37 -40.09 -61.14
CA SER A 285 -21.56 -40.98 -62.29
C SER A 285 -22.18 -42.31 -61.86
N VAL A 286 -23.37 -42.63 -62.38
CA VAL A 286 -24.13 -43.84 -62.02
C VAL A 286 -24.32 -44.82 -63.17
N ASN A 287 -24.38 -46.11 -62.83
CA ASN A 287 -24.88 -47.16 -63.71
C ASN A 287 -26.41 -47.10 -63.76
N THR A 288 -26.97 -47.28 -64.95
CA THR A 288 -28.40 -47.11 -65.20
C THR A 288 -29.00 -48.37 -65.82
N ILE A 289 -30.12 -48.83 -65.29
CA ILE A 289 -30.91 -49.97 -65.77
C ILE A 289 -32.34 -49.49 -66.02
N ASP A 290 -32.89 -49.78 -67.19
CA ASP A 290 -34.30 -49.57 -67.48
C ASP A 290 -35.16 -50.60 -66.74
N ILE A 291 -36.16 -50.13 -66.01
CA ILE A 291 -37.07 -50.95 -65.21
C ILE A 291 -38.54 -50.69 -65.53
N MET A 292 -38.86 -50.28 -66.77
CA MET A 292 -40.25 -49.99 -67.19
C MET A 292 -41.22 -51.19 -67.02
N ASP A 293 -40.71 -52.42 -67.02
CA ASP A 293 -41.51 -53.64 -66.82
C ASP A 293 -41.49 -54.14 -65.35
N ASP A 294 -40.88 -53.40 -64.41
CA ASP A 294 -40.80 -53.81 -63.00
C ASP A 294 -42.17 -53.71 -62.31
N PRO A 295 -42.56 -54.70 -61.47
CA PRO A 295 -43.83 -54.67 -60.73
C PRO A 295 -44.02 -53.47 -59.81
N SER A 296 -42.95 -52.76 -59.41
CA SER A 296 -43.08 -51.55 -58.59
C SER A 296 -43.62 -50.35 -59.37
N ARG A 297 -43.67 -50.40 -60.71
CA ARG A 297 -44.32 -49.37 -61.51
C ARG A 297 -45.83 -49.50 -61.41
N MET A 298 -46.50 -48.51 -60.82
CA MET A 298 -47.96 -48.54 -60.63
C MET A 298 -48.75 -47.73 -61.65
N GLU A 299 -48.09 -46.90 -62.47
CA GLU A 299 -48.74 -46.06 -63.48
C GLU A 299 -47.91 -45.93 -64.77
N PRO A 300 -48.48 -45.40 -65.87
CA PRO A 300 -47.71 -45.01 -67.04
C PRO A 300 -46.68 -43.93 -66.68
N LEU A 301 -45.45 -44.08 -67.15
CA LEU A 301 -44.35 -43.10 -66.95
C LEU A 301 -43.61 -42.93 -68.27
N ALA A 302 -42.99 -41.77 -68.49
CA ALA A 302 -42.06 -41.60 -69.61
C ALA A 302 -40.78 -42.39 -69.38
N GLU A 303 -40.32 -42.44 -68.12
CA GLU A 303 -39.05 -43.06 -67.76
C GLU A 303 -39.10 -43.67 -66.35
N TYR A 304 -38.71 -44.94 -66.24
CA TYR A 304 -38.53 -45.61 -64.95
C TYR A 304 -37.21 -46.38 -64.94
N LYS A 305 -36.27 -45.95 -64.11
CA LYS A 305 -34.89 -46.45 -64.11
C LYS A 305 -34.39 -46.79 -62.71
N ARG A 306 -33.55 -47.81 -62.62
CA ARG A 306 -32.73 -48.10 -61.43
C ARG A 306 -31.32 -47.57 -61.64
N LYS A 307 -30.81 -46.86 -60.62
CA LYS A 307 -29.49 -46.25 -60.58
C LYS A 307 -28.64 -46.94 -59.50
N THR A 308 -27.39 -47.24 -59.81
CA THR A 308 -26.42 -47.88 -58.89
C THR A 308 -25.03 -47.30 -59.09
N GLY A 309 -24.16 -47.37 -58.08
CA GLY A 309 -22.83 -46.78 -58.07
C GLY A 309 -22.82 -45.28 -57.74
N VAL A 310 -23.92 -44.75 -57.22
CA VAL A 310 -23.97 -43.37 -56.69
C VAL A 310 -22.97 -43.24 -55.55
N GLU A 311 -22.27 -42.10 -55.49
CA GLU A 311 -21.35 -41.81 -54.40
C GLU A 311 -22.16 -41.32 -53.19
N TRP A 312 -21.98 -41.96 -52.03
CA TRP A 312 -22.67 -41.62 -50.79
C TRP A 312 -21.84 -42.04 -49.57
N GLY A 313 -22.15 -41.46 -48.41
CA GLY A 313 -21.50 -41.77 -47.15
C GLY A 313 -22.35 -41.41 -45.93
N VAL A 314 -21.73 -41.45 -44.76
CA VAL A 314 -22.37 -41.17 -43.46
C VAL A 314 -21.70 -39.93 -42.88
N ILE A 315 -22.49 -38.93 -42.50
CA ILE A 315 -22.03 -37.76 -41.75
C ILE A 315 -21.84 -38.16 -40.29
N ASP A 316 -22.89 -38.71 -39.67
CA ASP A 316 -22.86 -39.14 -38.27
C ASP A 316 -23.74 -40.37 -38.00
N THR A 317 -23.49 -41.09 -36.91
CA THR A 317 -24.21 -42.31 -36.51
C THR A 317 -24.31 -42.46 -34.99
N GLY A 318 -25.29 -43.24 -34.53
CA GLY A 318 -25.56 -43.40 -33.10
C GLY A 318 -26.53 -42.35 -32.55
N LEU A 319 -27.13 -41.54 -33.42
CA LEU A 319 -28.11 -40.53 -33.09
C LEU A 319 -29.44 -41.16 -32.64
N ASN A 320 -30.12 -40.49 -31.71
CA ASN A 320 -31.39 -40.92 -31.14
C ASN A 320 -32.56 -40.49 -32.03
N ARG A 321 -32.74 -41.24 -33.12
CA ARG A 321 -33.83 -41.05 -34.10
C ARG A 321 -33.74 -39.65 -34.75
N PRO A 322 -32.67 -39.38 -35.52
CA PRO A 322 -32.49 -38.08 -36.18
C PRO A 322 -33.67 -37.81 -37.13
N SER A 323 -34.22 -36.60 -37.14
CA SER A 323 -35.48 -36.29 -37.83
C SER A 323 -35.39 -35.06 -38.73
N GLY A 324 -35.39 -33.85 -38.16
CA GLY A 324 -35.30 -32.59 -38.90
C GLY A 324 -33.87 -32.30 -39.32
N ILE A 325 -33.75 -31.63 -40.45
CA ILE A 325 -32.47 -31.23 -41.03
C ILE A 325 -32.59 -29.84 -41.63
N ALA A 326 -31.63 -28.98 -41.37
CA ALA A 326 -31.53 -27.64 -41.98
C ALA A 326 -30.07 -27.35 -42.34
N LEU A 327 -29.85 -26.44 -43.28
CA LEU A 327 -28.52 -26.12 -43.81
C LEU A 327 -28.39 -24.60 -43.98
N GLU A 328 -27.36 -24.01 -43.39
CA GLU A 328 -27.00 -22.61 -43.61
C GLU A 328 -25.50 -22.40 -43.48
N GLY A 329 -24.90 -21.66 -44.42
CA GLY A 329 -23.51 -21.19 -44.29
C GLY A 329 -22.44 -22.28 -44.20
N GLY A 330 -22.71 -23.51 -44.65
CA GLY A 330 -21.82 -24.66 -44.48
C GLY A 330 -22.04 -25.43 -43.17
N MET A 331 -23.00 -25.02 -42.34
CA MET A 331 -23.41 -25.77 -41.16
C MET A 331 -24.66 -26.59 -41.43
N LEU A 332 -24.62 -27.86 -41.05
CA LEU A 332 -25.75 -28.78 -41.08
C LEU A 332 -26.34 -28.92 -39.68
N PHE A 333 -27.61 -28.61 -39.52
CA PHE A 333 -28.34 -28.76 -38.26
C PHE A 333 -29.18 -30.03 -38.30
N VAL A 334 -29.13 -30.82 -37.24
CA VAL A 334 -29.87 -32.09 -37.14
C VAL A 334 -30.55 -32.19 -35.80
N SER A 335 -31.87 -32.41 -35.80
CA SER A 335 -32.64 -32.65 -34.58
C SER A 335 -32.75 -34.13 -34.26
N GLU A 336 -32.78 -34.46 -32.97
CA GLU A 336 -32.98 -35.81 -32.46
C GLU A 336 -34.33 -35.93 -31.73
N ASN A 337 -35.28 -36.66 -32.33
CA ASN A 337 -36.62 -36.81 -31.78
C ASN A 337 -36.68 -37.59 -30.44
N GLY A 338 -35.61 -38.33 -30.09
CA GLY A 338 -35.62 -39.18 -28.91
C GLY A 338 -35.09 -38.54 -27.63
N ASN A 339 -34.49 -37.36 -27.70
CA ASN A 339 -33.84 -36.70 -26.55
C ASN A 339 -33.92 -35.16 -26.58
N GLY A 340 -34.44 -34.53 -27.64
CA GLY A 340 -34.55 -33.07 -27.68
C GLY A 340 -33.25 -32.33 -27.98
N GLN A 341 -32.24 -33.03 -28.49
CA GLN A 341 -30.99 -32.38 -28.87
C GLN A 341 -31.09 -31.86 -30.30
N ILE A 342 -30.43 -30.72 -30.55
CA ILE A 342 -30.12 -30.25 -31.90
C ILE A 342 -28.61 -30.11 -31.97
N THR A 343 -28.00 -30.75 -32.97
CA THR A 343 -26.55 -30.69 -33.19
C THR A 343 -26.26 -29.91 -34.47
N ALA A 344 -25.36 -28.95 -34.38
CA ALA A 344 -24.79 -28.25 -35.51
C ALA A 344 -23.47 -28.91 -35.91
N TYR A 345 -23.33 -29.24 -37.18
CA TYR A 345 -22.15 -29.83 -37.77
C TYR A 345 -21.50 -28.85 -38.74
N ASP A 346 -20.23 -28.53 -38.52
CA ASP A 346 -19.40 -27.81 -39.48
C ASP A 346 -18.99 -28.76 -40.61
N LEU A 347 -19.49 -28.53 -41.82
CA LEU A 347 -19.22 -29.37 -42.99
C LEU A 347 -17.84 -29.05 -43.56
N ALA A 348 -17.09 -30.09 -43.93
CA ALA A 348 -15.89 -29.91 -44.72
C ALA A 348 -16.21 -29.27 -46.09
N ASP A 349 -15.23 -28.61 -46.72
CA ASP A 349 -15.37 -27.96 -48.04
C ASP A 349 -15.99 -28.84 -49.14
N ASP A 350 -15.90 -30.17 -49.03
CA ASP A 350 -16.45 -31.11 -50.00
C ASP A 350 -17.87 -31.61 -49.66
N GLY A 351 -18.42 -31.22 -48.51
CA GLY A 351 -19.74 -31.63 -48.00
C GLY A 351 -19.84 -33.10 -47.57
N LYS A 352 -18.74 -33.86 -47.57
CA LYS A 352 -18.76 -35.34 -47.41
C LYS A 352 -18.34 -35.81 -46.02
N SER A 353 -17.99 -34.86 -45.15
CA SER A 353 -17.68 -35.11 -43.74
C SER A 353 -17.97 -33.85 -42.95
N ALA A 354 -18.12 -34.01 -41.63
CA ALA A 354 -18.39 -32.90 -40.75
C ALA A 354 -17.75 -33.11 -39.38
N THR A 355 -17.55 -32.03 -38.63
CA THR A 355 -17.23 -32.05 -37.21
C THR A 355 -18.37 -31.42 -36.42
N ILE A 356 -18.63 -31.91 -35.21
CA ILE A 356 -19.62 -31.26 -34.33
C ILE A 356 -19.08 -29.89 -33.96
N ALA A 357 -19.83 -28.84 -34.30
CA ALA A 357 -19.53 -27.47 -33.90
C ALA A 357 -20.08 -27.24 -32.49
N ASP A 358 -21.38 -27.53 -32.28
CA ASP A 358 -22.03 -27.45 -30.98
C ASP A 358 -23.29 -28.33 -30.92
N THR A 359 -23.76 -28.62 -29.69
CA THR A 359 -24.99 -29.35 -29.42
C THR A 359 -25.77 -28.66 -28.31
N ILE A 360 -27.00 -28.26 -28.61
CA ILE A 360 -27.92 -27.70 -27.63
C ILE A 360 -28.95 -28.72 -27.16
N GLN A 361 -29.48 -28.48 -25.96
CA GLN A 361 -30.62 -29.20 -25.40
C GLN A 361 -31.81 -28.27 -25.34
N THR A 362 -32.88 -28.59 -26.07
CA THR A 362 -34.13 -27.81 -26.02
C THR A 362 -35.04 -28.32 -24.90
N SER A 363 -36.12 -27.59 -24.65
CA SER A 363 -37.21 -28.01 -23.76
C SER A 363 -38.08 -29.12 -24.35
N ALA A 364 -38.10 -29.25 -25.69
CA ALA A 364 -38.84 -30.27 -26.40
C ALA A 364 -38.10 -31.62 -26.37
N VAL A 365 -38.85 -32.73 -26.39
CA VAL A 365 -38.24 -34.08 -26.55
C VAL A 365 -38.44 -34.58 -27.97
N PHE A 366 -39.64 -34.35 -28.55
CA PHE A 366 -40.07 -34.93 -29.82
C PHE A 366 -39.91 -33.93 -30.96
N ILE A 367 -38.67 -33.47 -31.18
CA ILE A 367 -38.35 -32.52 -32.26
C ILE A 367 -38.52 -33.21 -33.62
N MET A 368 -39.17 -32.53 -34.56
CA MET A 368 -39.33 -32.99 -35.94
C MET A 368 -38.58 -32.04 -36.91
N GLY A 369 -39.26 -31.50 -37.92
CA GLY A 369 -38.67 -30.58 -38.91
C GLY A 369 -37.88 -29.44 -38.28
N LEU A 370 -36.85 -29.02 -39.01
CA LEU A 370 -36.00 -27.88 -38.71
C LEU A 370 -36.00 -26.96 -39.93
N GLU A 371 -35.94 -25.66 -39.69
CA GLU A 371 -35.80 -24.68 -40.76
C GLU A 371 -35.04 -23.45 -40.24
N ILE A 372 -34.21 -22.86 -41.09
CA ILE A 372 -33.61 -21.56 -40.80
C ILE A 372 -34.51 -20.46 -41.38
N GLY A 373 -34.94 -19.54 -40.52
CA GLY A 373 -35.77 -18.42 -40.93
C GLY A 373 -35.01 -17.31 -41.66
N PRO A 374 -35.73 -16.41 -42.35
CA PRO A 374 -35.13 -15.24 -43.00
C PRO A 374 -34.52 -14.23 -42.01
N ASP A 375 -34.81 -14.36 -40.72
CA ASP A 375 -34.19 -13.61 -39.62
C ASP A 375 -32.87 -14.24 -39.14
N GLY A 376 -32.49 -15.40 -39.69
CA GLY A 376 -31.28 -16.15 -39.34
C GLY A 376 -31.47 -17.06 -38.12
N HIS A 377 -32.66 -17.11 -37.53
CA HIS A 377 -32.94 -17.98 -36.39
C HIS A 377 -33.28 -19.40 -36.82
N LEU A 378 -32.99 -20.36 -35.94
CA LEU A 378 -33.39 -21.74 -36.12
C LEU A 378 -34.80 -21.97 -35.55
N TYR A 379 -35.67 -22.54 -36.37
CA TYR A 379 -37.03 -22.93 -36.01
C TYR A 379 -37.13 -24.46 -35.98
N TYR A 380 -37.91 -24.98 -35.04
CA TYR A 380 -38.17 -26.41 -34.95
C TYR A 380 -39.62 -26.71 -34.58
N VAL A 381 -40.08 -27.88 -35.00
CA VAL A 381 -41.38 -28.43 -34.63
C VAL A 381 -41.26 -29.24 -33.34
N ASP A 382 -41.94 -28.81 -32.27
CA ASP A 382 -42.23 -29.64 -31.10
C ASP A 382 -43.56 -30.38 -31.31
N ASN A 383 -43.45 -31.59 -31.84
CA ASN A 383 -44.61 -32.46 -32.07
C ASN A 383 -45.32 -32.85 -30.76
N GLY A 384 -44.58 -32.94 -29.64
CA GLY A 384 -45.14 -33.35 -28.35
C GLY A 384 -46.13 -32.34 -27.77
N GLN A 385 -45.97 -31.07 -28.11
CA GLN A 385 -46.81 -29.97 -27.64
C GLN A 385 -47.68 -29.34 -28.74
N ASN A 386 -47.58 -29.82 -29.98
CA ASN A 386 -48.17 -29.19 -31.17
C ASN A 386 -47.71 -27.73 -31.31
N GLN A 387 -46.40 -27.49 -31.29
CA GLN A 387 -45.82 -26.16 -31.36
C GLN A 387 -44.77 -26.06 -32.46
N VAL A 388 -44.59 -24.86 -32.99
CA VAL A 388 -43.36 -24.43 -33.64
C VAL A 388 -42.67 -23.43 -32.72
N VAL A 389 -41.38 -23.64 -32.51
CA VAL A 389 -40.55 -22.85 -31.60
C VAL A 389 -39.39 -22.26 -32.38
N ARG A 390 -39.08 -20.99 -32.14
CA ARG A 390 -37.89 -20.30 -32.62
C ARG A 390 -36.86 -20.20 -31.50
N ILE A 391 -35.60 -20.33 -31.87
CA ILE A 391 -34.45 -20.14 -30.98
C ILE A 391 -33.94 -18.71 -31.17
N ASP A 392 -33.97 -17.93 -30.09
CA ASP A 392 -33.48 -16.54 -30.06
C ASP A 392 -32.16 -16.52 -29.26
N PRO A 393 -31.00 -16.52 -29.93
CA PRO A 393 -29.69 -16.59 -29.28
C PRO A 393 -29.28 -15.25 -28.67
N TYR A 394 -28.58 -15.30 -27.54
CA TYR A 394 -27.86 -14.18 -26.95
C TYR A 394 -26.36 -14.48 -26.89
N PHE A 395 -25.56 -13.43 -26.80
CA PHE A 395 -24.10 -13.47 -26.85
C PHE A 395 -23.51 -12.82 -25.60
N ASP A 396 -22.36 -13.33 -25.19
CA ASP A 396 -21.53 -12.84 -24.09
C ASP A 396 -20.08 -12.91 -24.62
N SER A 397 -19.63 -11.78 -25.17
CA SER A 397 -18.43 -11.69 -26.01
C SER A 397 -17.14 -11.76 -25.19
N ASP A 398 -17.15 -11.30 -23.95
CA ASP A 398 -15.98 -11.32 -23.06
C ASP A 398 -16.07 -12.36 -21.91
N ALA A 399 -17.18 -13.09 -21.85
CA ALA A 399 -17.46 -14.17 -20.90
C ALA A 399 -17.46 -13.72 -19.43
N ASP A 400 -17.91 -12.49 -19.16
CA ASP A 400 -18.04 -11.96 -17.81
C ASP A 400 -19.33 -12.40 -17.08
N GLY A 401 -20.29 -12.94 -17.84
CA GLY A 401 -21.56 -13.44 -17.33
C GLY A 401 -22.71 -12.44 -17.41
N VAL A 402 -22.50 -11.28 -18.03
CA VAL A 402 -23.51 -10.35 -18.52
C VAL A 402 -23.59 -10.50 -20.04
N TYR A 403 -24.79 -10.38 -20.60
CA TYR A 403 -24.97 -10.52 -22.05
C TYR A 403 -24.70 -9.18 -22.74
N ASP A 404 -24.16 -9.20 -23.95
CA ASP A 404 -23.71 -8.02 -24.70
C ASP A 404 -24.77 -6.89 -24.80
N GLU A 405 -26.07 -7.23 -24.74
CA GLU A 405 -27.17 -6.27 -24.78
C GLU A 405 -27.45 -5.54 -23.46
N ASP A 406 -27.06 -6.15 -22.34
CA ASP A 406 -27.19 -5.65 -20.97
C ASP A 406 -25.82 -5.22 -20.39
N ASP A 407 -24.72 -5.51 -21.11
CA ASP A 407 -23.35 -5.25 -20.70
C ASP A 407 -22.94 -3.80 -21.03
N ASN A 408 -22.51 -3.05 -20.02
CA ASN A 408 -22.00 -1.68 -20.19
C ASN A 408 -20.58 -1.63 -20.75
N CYS A 409 -19.88 -2.77 -20.83
CA CYS A 409 -18.61 -2.95 -21.50
C CYS A 409 -18.52 -4.29 -22.27
N PRO A 410 -19.27 -4.47 -23.38
CA PRO A 410 -19.48 -5.76 -24.07
C PRO A 410 -18.25 -6.54 -24.56
N THR A 411 -17.05 -5.98 -24.44
CA THR A 411 -15.81 -6.62 -24.89
C THR A 411 -14.72 -6.64 -23.81
N ASN A 412 -15.01 -6.12 -22.62
CA ASN A 412 -14.05 -5.88 -21.56
C ASN A 412 -14.57 -6.46 -20.24
N TYR A 413 -14.13 -7.69 -19.93
CA TYR A 413 -14.58 -8.46 -18.76
C TYR A 413 -14.78 -7.61 -17.46
N ASN A 414 -16.04 -7.34 -17.09
CA ASN A 414 -16.40 -6.56 -15.90
C ASN A 414 -17.71 -7.07 -15.24
N PRO A 415 -17.67 -8.23 -14.59
CA PRO A 415 -18.86 -8.92 -14.08
C PRO A 415 -19.69 -8.14 -13.03
N ASP A 416 -19.10 -7.11 -12.43
CA ASP A 416 -19.78 -6.25 -11.44
C ASP A 416 -20.51 -5.06 -12.09
N GLN A 417 -20.30 -4.81 -13.40
CA GLN A 417 -20.96 -3.78 -14.21
C GLN A 417 -20.91 -2.40 -13.53
N ALA A 418 -19.74 -2.08 -12.97
CA ALA A 418 -19.51 -0.79 -12.35
C ALA A 418 -19.60 0.31 -13.42
N ASN A 419 -20.19 1.43 -13.02
CA ASN A 419 -20.45 2.61 -13.83
C ASN A 419 -20.63 3.77 -12.83
N TYR A 420 -19.59 4.58 -12.69
CA TYR A 420 -19.45 5.55 -11.62
C TYR A 420 -20.26 6.83 -11.88
N ASP A 421 -20.20 7.37 -13.09
CA ASP A 421 -20.91 8.58 -13.52
C ASP A 421 -22.38 8.37 -13.95
N GLY A 422 -22.79 7.12 -14.19
CA GLY A 422 -24.12 6.75 -14.66
C GLY A 422 -24.33 6.92 -16.17
N ASP A 423 -23.28 6.97 -16.98
CA ASP A 423 -23.36 7.11 -18.43
C ASP A 423 -23.67 5.75 -19.13
N ASN A 424 -23.37 5.55 -20.42
CA ASN A 424 -23.64 4.26 -21.10
C ASN A 424 -22.44 3.30 -21.13
N LEU A 425 -21.27 3.72 -20.67
CA LEU A 425 -20.06 2.92 -20.56
C LEU A 425 -19.87 2.49 -19.10
N GLY A 426 -19.17 1.38 -18.87
CA GLY A 426 -18.77 0.99 -17.53
C GLY A 426 -17.33 1.40 -17.25
N ASP A 427 -16.96 1.45 -15.98
CA ASP A 427 -15.66 1.99 -15.52
C ASP A 427 -14.42 1.35 -16.20
N ILE A 428 -14.55 0.14 -16.73
CA ILE A 428 -13.41 -0.56 -17.36
C ILE A 428 -13.20 -0.17 -18.84
N CYS A 429 -14.20 0.44 -19.46
CA CYS A 429 -14.22 0.80 -20.87
C CYS A 429 -14.65 2.24 -21.13
N ASP A 430 -14.94 2.99 -20.07
CA ASP A 430 -14.91 4.44 -20.10
C ASP A 430 -13.45 4.92 -20.09
N GLU A 431 -13.22 6.12 -20.62
CA GLU A 431 -11.92 6.81 -20.56
C GLU A 431 -11.94 8.01 -19.59
N ASP A 432 -13.12 8.33 -19.03
CA ASP A 432 -13.42 9.46 -18.14
C ASP A 432 -14.54 9.03 -17.18
N ASP A 433 -14.16 8.32 -16.11
CA ASP A 433 -15.06 7.58 -15.21
C ASP A 433 -16.03 8.48 -14.40
N ASP A 434 -15.72 9.78 -14.21
CA ASP A 434 -16.56 10.75 -13.50
C ASP A 434 -17.10 11.91 -14.38
N ASN A 435 -16.73 11.90 -15.66
CA ASN A 435 -17.23 12.74 -16.74
C ASN A 435 -16.91 14.23 -16.58
N ASP A 436 -15.74 14.53 -16.00
CA ASP A 436 -15.27 15.89 -15.70
C ASP A 436 -14.47 16.54 -16.86
N LEU A 437 -14.16 15.78 -17.92
CA LEU A 437 -13.38 16.10 -19.13
C LEU A 437 -11.87 15.88 -19.04
N ILE A 438 -11.34 15.41 -17.93
CA ILE A 438 -9.99 14.85 -17.80
C ILE A 438 -10.10 13.34 -18.01
N LEU A 439 -9.10 12.76 -18.69
CA LEU A 439 -9.11 11.31 -18.93
C LEU A 439 -8.48 10.63 -17.72
N ASP A 440 -8.97 9.46 -17.32
CA ASP A 440 -8.50 8.73 -16.12
C ASP A 440 -6.97 8.56 -16.07
N GLU A 441 -6.30 8.46 -17.23
CA GLU A 441 -4.84 8.32 -17.33
C GLU A 441 -4.06 9.60 -16.96
N ASN A 442 -4.73 10.75 -16.99
CA ASN A 442 -4.21 12.07 -16.64
C ASN A 442 -4.94 12.68 -15.43
N ASP A 443 -5.84 11.92 -14.81
CA ASP A 443 -6.66 12.36 -13.68
C ASP A 443 -6.09 11.83 -12.36
N VAL A 444 -5.93 12.69 -11.36
CA VAL A 444 -5.52 12.32 -10.00
C VAL A 444 -6.70 11.81 -9.17
N CYS A 445 -7.90 12.24 -9.51
CA CYS A 445 -9.20 11.83 -8.98
C CYS A 445 -10.09 11.12 -10.02
N PRO A 446 -9.69 10.01 -10.70
CA PRO A 446 -10.47 9.39 -11.78
C PRO A 446 -11.92 8.98 -11.43
N MET A 447 -12.23 8.86 -10.14
CA MET A 447 -13.58 8.59 -9.64
C MET A 447 -13.97 9.66 -8.61
N GLY A 448 -13.90 10.93 -9.02
CA GLY A 448 -14.10 12.13 -8.21
C GLY A 448 -15.57 12.54 -8.08
N GLU A 449 -15.85 13.78 -7.71
CA GLU A 449 -17.22 14.26 -7.59
C GLU A 449 -17.89 14.34 -8.97
N THR A 450 -19.03 13.71 -9.19
CA THR A 450 -19.70 13.82 -10.51
C THR A 450 -20.53 15.10 -10.65
N GLY A 451 -20.65 15.61 -11.89
CA GLY A 451 -21.57 16.71 -12.23
C GLY A 451 -20.97 18.11 -12.22
N TRP A 452 -19.64 18.21 -12.21
CA TRP A 452 -18.87 19.40 -12.56
C TRP A 452 -17.98 19.07 -13.77
N ILE A 453 -17.06 19.97 -14.12
CA ILE A 453 -16.08 19.76 -15.19
C ILE A 453 -14.80 20.53 -14.86
N SER A 454 -13.64 19.93 -15.11
CA SER A 454 -12.34 20.56 -14.93
C SER A 454 -12.22 21.86 -15.73
N ARG A 455 -11.88 22.93 -15.01
CA ARG A 455 -11.64 24.30 -15.51
C ARG A 455 -10.81 25.03 -14.49
N SER A 456 -10.01 25.99 -14.96
CA SER A 456 -9.18 26.92 -14.17
C SER A 456 -9.88 27.79 -13.09
N LEU A 457 -11.14 27.56 -12.76
CA LEU A 457 -11.87 28.22 -11.66
C LEU A 457 -12.45 27.21 -10.64
N THR A 458 -12.28 25.91 -10.91
CA THR A 458 -12.87 24.79 -10.16
C THR A 458 -11.90 23.61 -10.02
N ASP A 459 -10.71 23.75 -10.60
CA ASP A 459 -9.59 22.82 -10.75
C ASP A 459 -8.43 23.71 -11.26
N PHE A 460 -7.62 24.21 -10.33
CA PHE A 460 -6.65 25.27 -10.59
C PHE A 460 -5.39 24.77 -11.31
N ASP A 461 -4.85 23.62 -10.90
CA ASP A 461 -3.68 22.97 -11.49
C ASP A 461 -4.03 22.13 -12.75
N GLY A 462 -5.28 21.70 -12.88
CA GLY A 462 -5.82 20.96 -14.01
C GLY A 462 -5.65 19.45 -13.89
N ASP A 463 -5.57 18.90 -12.68
CA ASP A 463 -5.29 17.48 -12.43
C ASP A 463 -6.53 16.57 -12.40
N GLY A 464 -7.74 17.15 -12.52
CA GLY A 464 -9.02 16.43 -12.48
C GLY A 464 -9.66 16.36 -11.09
N CYS A 465 -9.00 16.87 -10.05
CA CYS A 465 -9.56 17.01 -8.72
C CYS A 465 -10.24 18.38 -8.55
N ARG A 466 -11.38 18.39 -7.85
CA ARG A 466 -12.13 19.62 -7.57
C ARG A 466 -11.61 20.38 -6.35
N ASP A 467 -11.14 21.62 -6.55
CA ASP A 467 -10.62 22.53 -5.50
C ASP A 467 -11.47 22.55 -4.20
N GLU A 468 -12.81 22.65 -4.33
CA GLU A 468 -13.68 22.90 -3.16
C GLU A 468 -13.91 21.66 -2.28
N SER A 469 -13.69 20.45 -2.79
CA SER A 469 -14.20 19.23 -2.14
C SER A 469 -13.28 18.02 -2.11
N GLU A 470 -12.40 17.83 -3.08
CA GLU A 470 -11.59 16.61 -3.19
C GLU A 470 -10.12 16.84 -3.47
N ASP A 471 -9.78 17.98 -4.05
CA ASP A 471 -8.41 18.45 -4.08
C ASP A 471 -8.00 18.98 -2.70
N LEU A 472 -6.75 18.71 -2.31
CA LEU A 472 -6.16 19.15 -1.06
C LEU A 472 -4.88 19.96 -1.30
N ASP A 473 -4.49 20.17 -2.56
CA ASP A 473 -3.28 20.84 -3.03
C ASP A 473 -3.61 21.54 -4.35
N ASP A 474 -4.46 22.57 -4.28
CA ASP A 474 -5.09 23.24 -5.43
C ASP A 474 -4.07 23.71 -6.52
N ASP A 475 -2.80 23.91 -6.19
CA ASP A 475 -1.75 24.38 -7.11
C ASP A 475 -0.57 23.42 -7.36
N ASP A 476 -0.65 22.19 -6.85
CA ASP A 476 0.33 21.09 -6.95
C ASP A 476 1.76 21.50 -6.54
N ASP A 477 1.87 22.35 -5.51
CA ASP A 477 3.16 22.77 -4.96
C ASP A 477 3.73 21.79 -3.92
N ALA A 478 2.96 20.76 -3.56
CA ALA A 478 3.20 19.75 -2.53
C ALA A 478 2.88 20.16 -1.08
N ILE A 479 2.15 21.26 -0.85
CA ILE A 479 1.70 21.75 0.45
C ILE A 479 0.16 21.72 0.51
N CYS A 480 -0.38 21.13 1.58
CA CYS A 480 -1.83 20.96 1.66
C CYS A 480 -2.56 22.26 2.05
N ASP A 481 -3.68 22.55 1.38
CA ASP A 481 -4.62 23.66 1.68
C ASP A 481 -5.24 23.61 3.07
N SER A 482 -5.17 22.44 3.73
CA SER A 482 -5.75 22.21 5.04
C SER A 482 -4.88 21.33 5.93
N ASP A 483 -5.24 21.23 7.22
CA ASP A 483 -4.52 20.44 8.22
C ASP A 483 -4.73 18.91 8.08
N VAL A 484 -5.16 18.46 6.90
CA VAL A 484 -5.42 17.07 6.57
C VAL A 484 -4.14 16.41 6.06
N VAL A 485 -3.81 15.24 6.62
CA VAL A 485 -2.66 14.45 6.18
C VAL A 485 -3.08 13.64 4.95
N ASP A 486 -2.60 14.03 3.77
CA ASP A 486 -2.61 13.21 2.56
C ASP A 486 -1.21 12.66 2.23
N LEU A 487 -1.12 11.66 1.35
CA LEU A 487 0.13 11.23 0.75
C LEU A 487 0.54 12.09 -0.47
N SER A 488 -0.39 12.83 -1.09
CA SER A 488 -0.10 13.74 -2.22
C SER A 488 0.70 14.96 -1.77
N CYS A 489 0.26 15.62 -0.70
CA CYS A 489 0.85 16.86 -0.18
C CYS A 489 1.42 16.71 1.25
N GLN A 490 2.19 17.70 1.72
CA GLN A 490 2.64 17.81 3.11
C GLN A 490 1.90 18.92 3.84
N ILE A 491 1.60 18.73 5.12
CA ILE A 491 1.00 19.81 5.92
C ILE A 491 2.04 20.92 6.09
N SER A 492 1.65 22.13 5.68
CA SER A 492 2.38 23.39 5.89
C SER A 492 2.88 23.55 7.33
N SER A 493 4.03 24.21 7.49
CA SER A 493 4.55 24.62 8.81
C SER A 493 3.56 25.51 9.59
N MET A 494 2.67 26.20 8.87
CA MET A 494 1.62 27.09 9.35
C MET A 494 0.24 26.44 9.45
N SER A 495 0.17 25.11 9.40
CA SER A 495 -1.02 24.23 9.51
C SER A 495 -2.00 24.21 8.34
N SER A 496 -1.82 25.09 7.36
CA SER A 496 -2.47 25.12 6.06
C SER A 496 -1.61 25.93 5.11
N ASP A 497 -1.67 25.65 3.82
CA ASP A 497 -1.09 26.51 2.80
C ASP A 497 -1.53 27.98 2.97
N LEU A 498 -0.57 28.90 3.04
CA LEU A 498 -0.82 30.34 3.08
C LEU A 498 -1.04 30.95 1.69
N CYS A 499 -0.56 30.28 0.64
CA CYS A 499 -0.64 30.63 -0.77
C CYS A 499 -1.23 29.47 -1.63
N PRO A 500 -2.51 29.10 -1.42
CA PRO A 500 -3.18 27.95 -2.05
C PRO A 500 -3.48 28.11 -3.57
N ALA A 501 -2.79 29.02 -4.24
CA ALA A 501 -3.00 29.36 -5.65
C ALA A 501 -1.76 30.08 -6.22
N SER A 502 -0.60 29.55 -5.89
CA SER A 502 0.71 29.94 -6.39
C SER A 502 0.86 29.63 -7.88
N SER A 503 2.02 29.94 -8.44
CA SER A 503 2.30 29.64 -9.85
C SER A 503 2.44 28.13 -10.08
N ILE A 504 1.64 27.50 -10.93
CA ILE A 504 1.66 26.05 -11.28
C ILE A 504 3.06 25.45 -11.60
N ASP A 505 4.07 26.27 -11.96
CA ASP A 505 5.47 25.82 -12.14
C ASP A 505 6.30 25.77 -10.82
N PHE A 506 5.72 26.14 -9.69
CA PHE A 506 6.31 26.20 -8.36
C PHE A 506 6.18 24.84 -7.66
N THR A 507 7.10 24.58 -6.73
CA THR A 507 7.03 23.39 -5.87
C THR A 507 7.76 23.73 -4.58
N SER A 508 7.08 23.61 -3.44
CA SER A 508 7.65 23.87 -2.13
C SER A 508 8.84 22.95 -1.84
N ASN A 509 9.98 23.57 -1.55
CA ASN A 509 11.19 22.89 -1.11
C ASN A 509 12.17 23.91 -0.50
N LEU A 510 13.16 23.42 0.25
CA LEU A 510 14.20 24.21 0.95
C LEU A 510 15.00 25.24 0.11
N GLN A 511 14.78 25.39 -1.20
CA GLN A 511 15.39 26.42 -2.03
C GLN A 511 14.41 27.48 -2.55
N THR A 512 13.12 27.20 -2.52
CA THR A 512 12.07 28.05 -3.11
C THR A 512 10.94 28.39 -2.14
N ASP A 513 10.84 27.65 -1.04
CA ASP A 513 9.96 27.85 0.10
C ASP A 513 10.74 27.39 1.34
N ASN A 514 11.33 28.33 2.06
CA ASN A 514 12.30 28.01 3.11
C ASN A 514 11.66 27.42 4.38
N ASP A 515 10.47 27.85 4.73
CA ASP A 515 9.77 27.38 5.92
C ASP A 515 8.63 26.40 5.64
N ALA A 516 8.40 26.06 4.37
CA ALA A 516 7.38 25.12 3.91
C ALA A 516 5.97 25.58 4.29
N ASP A 517 5.67 26.87 4.12
CA ASP A 517 4.33 27.41 4.36
C ASP A 517 3.41 27.42 3.12
N GLY A 518 3.97 27.10 1.94
CA GLY A 518 3.29 27.05 0.63
C GLY A 518 3.47 28.32 -0.22
N CYS A 519 4.18 29.34 0.28
CA CYS A 519 4.44 30.56 -0.45
C CYS A 519 5.84 30.55 -1.11
N GLU A 520 5.93 31.05 -2.36
CA GLU A 520 7.24 31.17 -3.04
C GLU A 520 8.05 32.36 -2.48
N ASP A 521 9.21 32.06 -1.86
CA ASP A 521 10.16 33.02 -1.24
C ASP A 521 10.40 34.27 -2.12
N THR A 522 10.49 34.08 -3.45
CA THR A 522 10.97 35.15 -4.34
C THR A 522 9.90 36.12 -4.83
N THR A 523 8.62 35.78 -4.67
CA THR A 523 7.52 36.49 -5.32
C THR A 523 6.28 36.70 -4.50
N GLU A 524 5.96 35.77 -3.58
CA GLU A 524 4.66 35.73 -2.91
C GLU A 524 4.78 35.68 -1.38
N ASP A 525 5.93 35.24 -0.86
CA ASP A 525 6.29 35.36 0.54
C ASP A 525 7.02 36.71 0.84
N ASP A 526 6.75 37.29 2.00
CA ASP A 526 7.39 38.51 2.53
C ASP A 526 8.10 38.22 3.89
N ASP A 527 8.08 36.97 4.39
CA ASP A 527 8.59 36.50 5.68
C ASP A 527 9.07 35.04 5.57
N ASP A 528 10.17 34.81 4.83
CA ASP A 528 10.66 33.48 4.37
C ASP A 528 10.97 32.44 5.49
N ASP A 529 10.95 32.84 6.77
CA ASP A 529 11.10 31.92 7.91
C ASP A 529 9.96 31.99 8.95
N ASN A 530 8.94 32.80 8.70
CA ASN A 530 7.75 33.01 9.54
C ASN A 530 8.05 33.26 11.03
N ASP A 531 9.18 33.88 11.35
CA ASP A 531 9.53 34.22 12.74
C ASP A 531 8.81 35.50 13.25
N GLY A 532 8.16 36.21 12.32
CA GLY A 532 7.42 37.45 12.54
C GLY A 532 8.18 38.73 12.19
N TYR A 533 9.37 38.63 11.60
CA TYR A 533 10.13 39.72 11.01
C TYR A 533 10.18 39.56 9.48
N SER A 534 9.39 40.35 8.75
CA SER A 534 9.47 40.40 7.27
C SER A 534 10.90 40.59 6.74
N ASP A 535 11.22 40.03 5.57
CA ASP A 535 12.58 39.98 5.01
C ASP A 535 13.29 41.33 4.91
N ASP A 536 12.53 42.40 4.66
CA ASP A 536 13.03 43.78 4.57
C ASP A 536 13.61 44.31 5.92
N VAL A 537 13.27 43.64 7.03
CA VAL A 537 13.65 44.00 8.41
C VAL A 537 14.53 42.93 9.05
N ASP A 538 14.44 41.68 8.60
CA ASP A 538 15.20 40.54 9.10
C ASP A 538 16.67 40.56 8.62
N ASP A 539 17.61 40.39 9.56
CA ASP A 539 19.03 40.25 9.24
C ASP A 539 19.43 38.79 8.93
N CYS A 540 18.56 37.83 9.27
CA CYS A 540 18.67 36.38 9.16
C CYS A 540 17.44 35.74 8.48
N GLN A 541 16.90 36.38 7.44
CA GLN A 541 15.74 36.02 6.58
C GLN A 541 15.35 34.54 6.38
N PHE A 542 16.24 33.57 6.55
CA PHE A 542 15.96 32.14 6.32
C PHE A 542 16.13 31.28 7.60
N GLU A 543 16.30 31.89 8.77
CA GLU A 543 16.68 31.23 10.01
C GLU A 543 15.88 31.76 11.20
N ILE A 544 14.78 31.07 11.50
CA ILE A 544 13.83 31.40 12.59
C ILE A 544 14.54 31.97 13.82
N GLY A 545 14.28 33.24 14.09
CA GLY A 545 14.91 33.98 15.17
C GLY A 545 13.94 34.69 16.10
N THR A 546 14.50 35.27 17.16
CA THR A 546 13.74 36.20 18.01
C THR A 546 14.56 37.41 18.45
N SER A 547 15.83 37.48 18.03
CA SER A 547 16.74 38.55 18.41
C SER A 547 16.18 39.91 18.01
N SER A 548 16.40 40.91 18.86
CA SER A 548 15.81 42.25 18.68
C SER A 548 16.85 43.38 18.77
N ASN A 549 18.05 43.07 19.26
CA ASN A 549 19.17 44.00 19.43
C ASN A 549 20.39 43.53 18.62
N GLY A 550 20.92 44.41 17.78
CA GLY A 550 22.02 44.05 16.87
C GLY A 550 21.46 43.45 15.59
N LEU A 551 21.75 42.17 15.34
CA LEU A 551 21.17 41.38 14.25
C LEU A 551 19.76 40.99 14.67
N LYS A 552 18.74 41.43 13.95
CA LYS A 552 17.32 41.13 14.25
C LYS A 552 16.85 39.90 13.49
N GLY A 553 15.89 39.17 14.06
CA GLY A 553 15.31 37.99 13.39
C GLY A 553 16.27 36.81 13.31
N CYS A 554 17.33 36.82 14.12
CA CYS A 554 18.28 35.73 14.20
C CYS A 554 18.03 34.90 15.47
N ILE A 555 18.57 33.66 15.49
CA ILE A 555 18.51 32.78 16.66
C ILE A 555 19.04 33.49 17.91
N ASP A 556 18.21 33.46 18.96
CA ASP A 556 18.48 33.98 20.30
C ASP A 556 18.04 32.90 21.31
N THR A 557 18.99 32.06 21.73
CA THR A 557 18.72 30.84 22.49
C THR A 557 18.23 31.11 23.92
N ASP A 558 18.70 32.19 24.54
CA ASP A 558 18.37 32.52 25.94
C ASP A 558 17.41 33.71 26.10
N TYR A 559 17.03 34.35 25.00
CA TYR A 559 16.04 35.42 24.89
C TYR A 559 16.45 36.72 25.59
N ASP A 560 17.73 37.03 25.61
CA ASP A 560 18.24 38.31 26.13
C ASP A 560 18.14 39.45 25.11
N GLY A 561 17.84 39.11 23.86
CA GLY A 561 17.63 40.00 22.74
C GLY A 561 18.81 40.11 21.78
N TYR A 562 19.97 39.52 22.06
CA TYR A 562 21.11 39.45 21.14
C TYR A 562 21.15 38.09 20.43
N ALA A 563 21.58 38.09 19.17
CA ALA A 563 21.69 36.84 18.42
C ALA A 563 22.88 36.00 18.90
N ASP A 564 22.73 34.67 18.93
CA ASP A 564 23.77 33.69 19.33
C ASP A 564 25.11 33.91 18.61
N SER A 565 25.07 34.40 17.36
CA SER A 565 26.26 34.63 16.54
C SER A 565 27.11 35.83 16.99
N ILE A 566 26.53 36.74 17.77
CA ILE A 566 27.20 37.93 18.32
C ILE A 566 27.21 37.95 19.85
N ASP A 567 26.52 37.02 20.49
CA ASP A 567 26.50 36.81 21.92
C ASP A 567 27.69 35.91 22.35
N VAL A 568 28.50 36.42 23.29
CA VAL A 568 29.63 35.66 23.84
C VAL A 568 29.17 34.60 24.87
N PHE A 569 27.98 34.76 25.44
CA PHE A 569 27.35 33.86 26.41
C PHE A 569 25.91 33.44 26.00
N PRO A 570 25.72 32.69 24.89
CA PRO A 570 24.39 32.37 24.29
C PRO A 570 23.42 31.49 25.11
N SER A 571 23.69 31.30 26.40
CA SER A 571 22.89 30.48 27.29
C SER A 571 22.66 31.13 28.65
N ASP A 572 23.12 32.37 28.82
CA ASP A 572 23.01 33.15 30.03
C ASP A 572 22.33 34.49 29.72
N ILE A 573 21.01 34.52 29.90
CA ILE A 573 20.13 35.68 29.64
C ILE A 573 20.56 37.02 30.30
N SER A 574 21.58 36.98 31.16
CA SER A 574 22.09 38.15 31.87
C SER A 574 23.46 38.64 31.40
N GLN A 575 24.09 37.96 30.44
CA GLN A 575 25.41 38.32 29.89
C GLN A 575 25.41 38.14 28.37
N TRP A 576 25.95 39.11 27.62
CA TRP A 576 26.06 39.01 26.16
C TRP A 576 27.43 39.41 25.59
N LEU A 577 28.27 40.04 26.41
CA LEU A 577 29.53 40.65 25.99
C LEU A 577 30.64 40.36 27.01
N ASP A 578 31.82 40.06 26.50
CA ASP A 578 33.08 39.91 27.25
C ASP A 578 34.14 40.76 26.54
N THR A 579 34.43 41.94 27.09
CA THR A 579 35.28 42.92 26.39
C THR A 579 36.78 42.56 26.44
N ASP A 580 37.25 41.85 27.46
CA ASP A 580 38.67 41.51 27.63
C ASP A 580 39.00 40.02 27.45
N GLY A 581 37.98 39.17 27.32
CA GLY A 581 38.09 37.77 26.93
C GLY A 581 38.51 36.85 28.08
N ASP A 582 38.24 37.23 29.33
CA ASP A 582 38.60 36.44 30.51
C ASP A 582 37.55 35.39 30.92
N GLY A 583 36.38 35.42 30.26
CA GLY A 583 35.29 34.49 30.47
C GLY A 583 34.26 34.94 31.52
N TYR A 584 34.38 36.15 32.05
CA TYR A 584 33.35 36.80 32.87
C TYR A 584 32.63 37.88 32.04
N GLY A 585 31.30 37.94 32.12
CA GLY A 585 30.52 38.85 31.29
C GLY A 585 30.49 40.28 31.84
N ASP A 586 30.49 41.28 30.95
CA ASP A 586 30.62 42.71 31.30
C ASP A 586 29.46 43.24 32.18
N GLU A 587 28.27 42.61 32.15
CA GLU A 587 27.12 43.04 32.93
C GLU A 587 27.31 42.63 34.41
N LYS A 588 27.76 43.59 35.21
CA LYS A 588 28.07 43.42 36.64
C LYS A 588 26.94 42.82 37.47
N SER A 589 25.69 43.05 37.08
CA SER A 589 24.53 42.51 37.79
C SER A 589 24.07 41.14 37.30
N GLY A 590 24.67 40.65 36.22
CA GLY A 590 24.42 39.33 35.66
C GLY A 590 25.14 38.21 36.41
N THR A 591 24.89 36.99 35.94
CA THR A 591 25.54 35.78 36.45
C THR A 591 27.04 35.91 36.25
N GLN A 592 27.82 35.74 37.34
CA GLN A 592 29.28 35.83 37.31
C GLN A 592 29.79 37.07 36.56
N GLY A 593 29.12 38.23 36.75
CA GLY A 593 29.53 39.46 36.08
C GLY A 593 30.93 39.91 36.49
N ASP A 594 31.69 40.40 35.51
CA ASP A 594 33.05 40.87 35.69
C ASP A 594 33.07 42.21 36.46
N PHE A 595 33.82 42.24 37.55
CA PHE A 595 34.05 43.46 38.32
C PHE A 595 35.06 44.39 37.65
N CYS A 596 35.89 43.86 36.76
CA CYS A 596 36.93 44.52 35.97
C CYS A 596 36.76 44.38 34.43
N PRO A 597 35.62 44.78 33.80
CA PRO A 597 35.21 44.45 32.40
C PRO A 597 36.14 44.79 31.22
N THR A 598 37.33 45.31 31.47
CA THR A 598 38.27 45.74 30.41
C THR A 598 39.70 45.31 30.71
N ILE A 599 39.89 44.56 31.80
CA ILE A 599 41.18 44.13 32.32
C ILE A 599 41.07 42.64 32.65
N PHE A 600 41.56 41.82 31.73
CA PHE A 600 41.59 40.37 31.88
C PHE A 600 42.09 39.94 33.27
N GLY A 601 41.27 39.16 33.96
CA GLY A 601 41.55 38.66 35.30
C GLY A 601 41.22 37.19 35.52
N THR A 602 41.56 36.66 36.68
CA THR A 602 41.30 35.26 37.05
C THR A 602 40.83 35.08 38.49
N SER A 603 40.64 36.16 39.25
CA SER A 603 40.16 36.08 40.63
C SER A 603 38.75 35.50 40.70
N THR A 604 38.51 34.67 41.72
CA THR A 604 37.24 33.93 41.88
C THR A 604 36.59 34.06 43.26
N SER A 605 37.29 34.60 44.26
CA SER A 605 36.81 34.63 45.66
C SER A 605 36.13 35.94 46.04
N ASP A 606 36.61 37.08 45.52
CA ASP A 606 36.09 38.41 45.84
C ASP A 606 35.52 39.11 44.61
N ARG A 607 36.35 39.78 43.82
CA ARG A 607 35.96 40.48 42.60
C ARG A 607 36.20 39.54 41.43
N LEU A 608 35.15 38.92 40.91
CA LEU A 608 35.26 38.03 39.76
C LEU A 608 35.83 38.77 38.54
N GLY A 609 36.73 38.15 37.79
CA GLY A 609 37.33 38.70 36.55
C GLY A 609 38.38 39.79 36.76
N CYS A 610 38.87 39.99 37.98
CA CYS A 610 39.98 40.91 38.25
C CYS A 610 41.34 40.20 38.30
N ILE A 611 42.42 40.97 38.19
CA ILE A 611 43.79 40.44 38.24
C ILE A 611 44.02 39.70 39.57
N ASP A 612 44.59 38.50 39.47
CA ASP A 612 45.07 37.65 40.58
C ASP A 612 46.48 37.20 40.22
N SER A 613 47.50 37.86 40.78
CA SER A 613 48.89 37.75 40.32
C SER A 613 49.57 36.46 40.74
N ASP A 614 49.22 35.88 41.89
CA ASP A 614 49.84 34.67 42.43
C ASP A 614 48.94 33.41 42.35
N GLY A 615 47.69 33.59 41.92
CA GLY A 615 46.75 32.51 41.64
C GLY A 615 46.16 31.89 42.90
N ASP A 616 46.01 32.66 43.98
CA ASP A 616 45.40 32.19 45.23
C ASP A 616 43.87 32.32 45.26
N SER A 617 43.29 32.87 44.20
CA SER A 617 41.87 33.15 43.95
C SER A 617 41.36 34.52 44.43
N TRP A 618 42.15 35.32 45.14
CA TRP A 618 41.79 36.68 45.55
C TRP A 618 42.34 37.72 44.59
N SER A 619 41.60 38.80 44.38
CA SER A 619 42.04 39.84 43.46
C SER A 619 43.13 40.74 44.06
N ASP A 620 44.11 41.08 43.25
CA ASP A 620 45.11 42.10 43.56
C ASP A 620 44.42 43.41 43.97
N PRO A 621 44.96 44.14 44.96
CA PRO A 621 44.39 45.41 45.37
C PRO A 621 44.64 46.48 44.31
N ASP A 622 43.63 47.32 44.06
CA ASP A 622 43.75 48.47 43.16
C ASP A 622 43.32 49.80 43.80
N GLU A 623 43.23 50.88 43.01
CA GLU A 623 42.84 52.21 43.49
C GLU A 623 41.47 52.23 44.19
N SER A 624 40.57 51.32 43.83
CA SER A 624 39.19 51.23 44.29
C SER A 624 38.94 50.11 45.30
N TRP A 625 39.70 49.01 45.21
CA TRP A 625 39.60 47.84 46.07
C TRP A 625 40.94 47.58 46.76
N THR A 626 41.23 48.36 47.80
CA THR A 626 42.48 48.20 48.57
C THR A 626 42.42 46.97 49.47
N VAL A 627 43.54 46.58 50.08
CA VAL A 627 43.61 45.53 51.13
C VAL A 627 42.53 45.69 52.21
N ASN A 628 42.25 46.94 52.65
CA ASN A 628 41.20 47.23 53.64
C ASN A 628 39.76 46.92 53.17
N PHE A 629 39.55 46.79 51.87
CA PHE A 629 38.26 46.45 51.26
C PHE A 629 38.17 44.97 50.86
N GLY A 630 39.20 44.17 51.14
CA GLY A 630 39.21 42.73 50.89
C GLY A 630 40.04 42.29 49.68
N GLY A 631 40.83 43.20 49.08
CA GLY A 631 41.85 42.81 48.10
C GLY A 631 43.01 42.08 48.78
N ASP A 632 43.74 41.30 48.01
CA ASP A 632 44.83 40.47 48.51
C ASP A 632 45.93 41.31 49.19
N ALA A 633 46.21 41.01 50.47
CA ALA A 633 47.28 41.65 51.23
C ALA A 633 48.69 41.25 50.74
N PHE A 634 48.83 40.10 50.08
CA PHE A 634 50.09 39.53 49.62
C PHE A 634 50.04 39.05 48.15
N PRO A 635 49.89 39.96 47.16
CA PRO A 635 49.67 39.61 45.74
C PRO A 635 50.77 38.78 45.02
N ASP A 636 51.86 38.47 45.71
CA ASP A 636 53.01 37.72 45.20
C ASP A 636 53.25 36.42 46.01
N GLU A 637 52.41 36.08 47.00
CA GLU A 637 52.60 34.97 47.93
C GLU A 637 51.30 34.18 48.14
N GLN A 638 51.09 33.21 47.25
CA GLN A 638 49.87 32.40 47.14
C GLN A 638 49.38 31.74 48.45
N SER A 639 50.26 31.59 49.44
CA SER A 639 49.88 30.97 50.70
C SER A 639 49.27 31.94 51.73
N GLN A 640 49.24 33.24 51.46
CA GLN A 640 48.71 34.29 52.33
C GLN A 640 47.87 35.28 51.53
N HIS A 641 46.73 35.73 52.07
CA HIS A 641 45.93 36.80 51.43
C HIS A 641 45.27 37.79 52.41
N PHE A 642 45.36 37.50 53.71
CA PHE A 642 44.82 38.37 54.77
C PHE A 642 45.91 38.77 55.74
N ASP A 643 45.93 40.06 56.07
CA ASP A 643 46.74 40.67 57.13
C ASP A 643 45.82 41.51 58.04
N SER A 644 45.44 40.94 59.19
CA SER A 644 44.38 41.49 60.03
C SER A 644 44.85 42.66 60.91
N ASP A 645 46.12 42.75 61.24
CA ASP A 645 46.69 43.83 62.07
C ASP A 645 47.70 44.72 61.33
N GLY A 646 48.06 44.37 60.11
CA GLY A 646 48.82 45.20 59.19
C GLY A 646 50.32 45.19 59.46
N ASP A 647 50.84 44.13 60.09
CA ASP A 647 52.24 44.02 60.47
C ASP A 647 53.14 43.38 59.38
N GLY A 648 52.53 42.91 58.31
CA GLY A 648 53.21 42.30 57.18
C GLY A 648 53.40 40.79 57.29
N PHE A 649 52.80 40.13 58.29
CA PHE A 649 52.72 38.67 58.40
C PHE A 649 51.29 38.18 58.16
N GLY A 650 51.15 37.17 57.30
CA GLY A 650 49.83 36.72 56.89
C GLY A 650 49.15 35.81 57.93
N ASN A 651 47.82 35.89 58.00
CA ASN A 651 47.02 35.19 59.00
C ASN A 651 46.92 33.67 58.80
N ASN A 652 47.23 33.13 57.60
CA ASN A 652 47.07 31.71 57.32
C ASN A 652 48.16 30.91 58.06
N PRO A 653 47.83 30.05 59.05
CA PRO A 653 48.82 29.34 59.85
C PRO A 653 49.63 28.30 59.07
N ASP A 654 49.11 27.85 57.92
CA ASP A 654 49.79 26.92 57.01
C ASP A 654 50.59 27.66 55.91
N GLY A 655 50.54 28.99 55.89
CA GLY A 655 51.21 29.83 54.90
C GLY A 655 52.69 30.08 55.19
N TYR A 656 53.36 30.78 54.28
CA TYR A 656 54.74 31.22 54.46
C TYR A 656 54.80 32.28 55.57
N GLN A 657 55.76 32.10 56.50
CA GLN A 657 56.00 32.97 57.67
C GLN A 657 54.70 33.45 58.33
N PRO A 658 53.87 32.51 58.84
CA PRO A 658 52.54 32.85 59.31
C PRO A 658 52.63 33.66 60.61
N ASP A 659 51.73 34.62 60.74
CA ASP A 659 51.64 35.41 61.95
C ASP A 659 51.26 34.53 63.16
N SER A 660 52.16 34.49 64.14
CA SER A 660 52.00 33.79 65.40
C SER A 660 51.13 34.57 66.40
N CYS A 661 50.85 35.84 66.11
CA CYS A 661 49.98 36.74 66.84
C CYS A 661 48.98 37.49 65.92
N PRO A 662 48.09 36.79 65.16
CA PRO A 662 47.23 37.29 64.06
C PRO A 662 46.43 38.59 64.19
N ASN A 663 46.32 39.17 65.39
CA ASN A 663 45.50 40.36 65.67
C ASN A 663 46.25 41.37 66.56
N VAL A 664 47.55 41.18 66.74
CA VAL A 664 48.41 41.99 67.60
C VAL A 664 49.66 42.32 66.81
N PHE A 665 49.64 43.52 66.21
CA PHE A 665 50.76 44.05 65.44
C PHE A 665 52.10 43.79 66.16
N GLY A 666 52.98 43.07 65.48
CA GLY A 666 54.28 42.67 65.98
C GLY A 666 55.39 42.86 64.96
N THR A 667 56.63 42.76 65.42
CA THR A 667 57.81 42.86 64.56
C THR A 667 58.81 41.74 64.76
N SER A 668 58.55 40.79 65.66
CA SER A 668 59.44 39.63 65.86
C SER A 668 59.48 38.76 64.60
N PHE A 669 60.66 38.21 64.31
CA PHE A 669 60.91 37.39 63.12
C PHE A 669 61.89 36.22 63.35
N VAL A 670 62.35 36.01 64.58
CA VAL A 670 63.32 34.95 64.90
C VAL A 670 62.62 33.68 65.41
N ASP A 671 61.72 33.82 66.37
CA ASP A 671 61.02 32.70 67.03
C ASP A 671 59.53 32.63 66.65
N ARG A 672 58.81 33.74 66.84
CA ARG A 672 57.37 33.86 66.62
C ARG A 672 57.15 35.04 65.67
N PHE A 673 56.92 34.78 64.39
CA PHE A 673 56.69 35.85 63.40
C PHE A 673 55.44 36.67 63.76
N GLY A 674 55.49 38.01 63.62
CA GLY A 674 54.35 38.91 63.83
C GLY A 674 53.92 39.14 65.28
N CYS A 675 54.77 38.81 66.26
CA CYS A 675 54.50 39.08 67.68
C CYS A 675 55.23 40.34 68.19
N ILE A 676 54.80 40.85 69.34
CA ILE A 676 55.40 42.03 69.97
C ILE A 676 56.89 41.74 70.27
N ASP A 677 57.74 42.66 69.82
CA ASP A 677 59.20 42.71 70.01
C ASP A 677 59.52 44.15 70.42
N THR A 678 59.70 44.36 71.73
CA THR A 678 59.75 45.70 72.34
C THR A 678 61.05 46.45 72.02
N ASP A 679 62.18 45.77 71.92
CA ASP A 679 63.49 46.38 71.70
C ASP A 679 64.04 46.22 70.27
N GLY A 680 63.37 45.40 69.45
CA GLY A 680 63.59 45.25 68.02
C GLY A 680 64.76 44.34 67.68
N ASP A 681 65.11 43.39 68.55
CA ASP A 681 66.22 42.44 68.32
C ASP A 681 65.81 41.23 67.45
N GLY A 682 64.50 41.06 67.24
CA GLY A 682 63.88 40.03 66.43
C GLY A 682 63.25 38.87 67.22
N TRP A 683 63.54 38.73 68.51
CA TRP A 683 62.88 37.78 69.41
C TRP A 683 61.59 38.38 69.96
N SER A 684 60.59 37.52 70.20
CA SER A 684 59.35 37.98 70.80
C SER A 684 59.51 38.24 72.31
N ASP A 685 58.81 39.25 72.83
CA ASP A 685 58.70 39.57 74.27
C ASP A 685 58.31 38.38 75.17
N ALA A 686 57.72 37.34 74.56
CA ALA A 686 57.26 36.14 75.25
C ALA A 686 58.40 35.15 75.54
N VAL A 687 59.50 35.24 74.82
CA VAL A 687 60.67 34.35 74.91
C VAL A 687 61.90 35.11 75.40
N ASP A 688 62.01 36.38 75.03
CA ASP A 688 63.06 37.27 75.49
C ASP A 688 62.97 37.50 77.02
N VAL A 689 64.11 37.41 77.70
CA VAL A 689 64.25 37.67 79.14
C VAL A 689 64.59 39.13 79.42
N PHE A 690 65.13 39.85 78.42
CA PHE A 690 65.62 41.22 78.48
C PHE A 690 64.95 42.13 77.44
N ASN A 691 63.61 42.15 77.40
CA ASN A 691 62.77 42.92 76.44
C ASN A 691 63.05 44.44 76.26
N ASP A 692 63.96 45.03 77.04
CA ASP A 692 64.38 46.43 76.94
C ASP A 692 65.83 46.57 76.43
N ASP A 693 66.50 45.46 76.10
CA ASP A 693 67.92 45.39 75.77
C ASP A 693 68.18 44.52 74.54
N ASN A 694 68.15 45.15 73.38
CA ASN A 694 68.29 44.47 72.08
C ASN A 694 69.65 43.80 71.82
N THR A 695 70.52 43.73 72.81
CA THR A 695 71.79 43.01 72.76
C THR A 695 71.80 41.75 73.61
N GLN A 696 70.75 41.48 74.40
CA GLN A 696 70.61 40.33 75.28
C GLN A 696 69.21 39.74 75.14
N TRP A 697 69.07 38.42 75.04
CA TRP A 697 67.76 37.77 74.92
C TRP A 697 67.57 36.56 75.85
N ALA A 698 68.64 36.13 76.54
CA ALA A 698 68.64 34.94 77.40
C ALA A 698 69.55 35.11 78.62
N ASP A 699 69.13 34.55 79.76
CA ASP A 699 69.86 34.47 81.03
C ASP A 699 69.74 33.03 81.55
N SER A 700 70.81 32.24 81.34
CA SER A 700 70.76 30.79 81.55
C SER A 700 70.86 30.38 83.02
N ASP A 701 71.54 31.16 83.86
CA ASP A 701 71.73 30.84 85.28
C ASP A 701 70.91 31.71 86.24
N GLY A 702 70.28 32.77 85.73
CA GLY A 702 69.30 33.60 86.41
C GLY A 702 69.91 34.64 87.33
N ASP A 703 71.16 35.03 87.11
CA ASP A 703 71.88 36.00 87.94
C ASP A 703 71.62 37.47 87.56
N GLY A 704 70.96 37.69 86.42
CA GLY A 704 70.56 38.99 85.91
C GLY A 704 71.53 39.61 84.91
N TYR A 705 72.59 38.90 84.50
CA TYR A 705 73.43 39.26 83.36
C TYR A 705 73.11 38.37 82.15
N GLY A 706 73.16 38.94 80.95
CA GLY A 706 72.74 38.23 79.74
C GLY A 706 73.83 37.34 79.14
N ASP A 707 73.42 36.20 78.58
CA ASP A 707 74.31 35.16 78.04
C ASP A 707 75.08 35.59 76.78
N ALA A 708 74.60 36.61 76.05
CA ALA A 708 75.20 37.03 74.80
C ALA A 708 76.50 37.82 75.08
N LEU A 709 77.65 37.14 74.92
CA LEU A 709 78.98 37.68 75.23
C LEU A 709 79.38 38.94 74.44
N ASP A 710 78.74 39.19 73.30
CA ASP A 710 78.93 40.38 72.47
C ASP A 710 77.92 41.50 72.78
N GLY A 711 76.97 41.25 73.68
CA GLY A 711 76.02 42.23 74.18
C GLY A 711 76.60 43.16 75.25
N ASN A 712 75.78 44.08 75.72
CA ASN A 712 76.13 44.94 76.85
C ASN A 712 76.09 44.15 78.17
N LEU A 713 76.96 44.51 79.12
CA LEU A 713 77.09 43.85 80.44
C LEU A 713 76.91 42.31 80.39
N PRO A 714 77.65 41.61 79.52
CA PRO A 714 77.44 40.18 79.35
C PRO A 714 77.88 39.44 80.61
N ASP A 715 77.20 38.35 80.90
CA ASP A 715 77.66 37.45 81.94
C ASP A 715 79.01 36.85 81.52
N SER A 716 80.04 37.10 82.33
CA SER A 716 81.37 36.53 82.14
C SER A 716 81.42 35.05 82.53
N CYS A 717 80.39 34.56 83.22
CA CYS A 717 80.20 33.21 83.71
C CYS A 717 78.76 32.65 83.43
N PRO A 718 78.26 32.60 82.16
CA PRO A 718 76.83 32.37 81.78
C PRO A 718 76.08 31.14 82.34
N GLU A 719 76.76 30.25 83.05
CA GLU A 719 76.22 28.99 83.56
C GLU A 719 76.42 28.86 85.08
N ILE A 720 76.99 29.88 85.73
CA ILE A 720 77.37 29.87 87.14
C ILE A 720 76.92 31.18 87.79
N PHE A 721 75.75 31.10 88.44
CA PHE A 721 75.16 32.24 89.14
C PHE A 721 76.20 32.97 90.00
N GLY A 722 76.41 34.25 89.70
CA GLY A 722 77.34 35.10 90.41
C GLY A 722 76.74 36.44 90.84
N ASN A 723 77.57 37.23 91.49
CA ASN A 723 77.20 38.54 92.04
C ASN A 723 78.33 39.57 91.89
N SER A 724 79.42 39.21 91.20
CA SER A 724 80.51 40.12 90.90
C SER A 724 80.03 41.27 90.01
N THR A 725 80.56 42.46 90.28
CA THR A 725 80.16 43.72 89.63
C THR A 725 81.35 44.51 89.08
N ILE A 726 82.55 43.97 89.17
CA ILE A 726 83.80 44.60 88.73
C ILE A 726 84.55 43.64 87.81
N GLU A 727 84.90 44.12 86.61
CA GLU A 727 85.61 43.42 85.53
C GLU A 727 84.88 42.19 84.95
N ARG A 728 84.57 41.19 85.77
CA ARG A 728 83.88 39.94 85.39
C ARG A 728 82.48 39.90 86.00
N TYR A 729 81.55 40.60 85.37
CA TYR A 729 80.14 40.64 85.75
C TYR A 729 79.53 39.23 85.72
N GLY A 730 78.70 38.91 86.72
CA GLY A 730 77.97 37.62 86.82
C GLY A 730 78.80 36.42 87.31
N CYS A 731 80.05 36.64 87.74
CA CYS A 731 80.85 35.61 88.39
C CYS A 731 80.72 35.63 89.93
N LEU A 732 81.08 34.54 90.62
CA LEU A 732 80.97 34.40 92.07
C LEU A 732 81.91 35.36 92.84
N ASP A 733 81.36 36.15 93.77
CA ASP A 733 82.05 37.06 94.70
C ASP A 733 81.60 36.76 96.14
N SER A 734 82.48 36.10 96.90
CA SER A 734 82.18 35.48 98.19
C SER A 734 82.07 36.45 99.36
N ASP A 735 82.72 37.61 99.33
CA ASP A 735 82.65 38.60 100.41
C ASP A 735 81.90 39.89 100.06
N GLY A 736 81.59 40.08 98.77
CA GLY A 736 80.70 41.11 98.27
C GLY A 736 81.36 42.48 98.13
N ASP A 737 82.67 42.54 97.92
CA ASP A 737 83.35 43.80 97.61
C ASP A 737 83.31 44.21 96.13
N GLY A 738 82.82 43.31 95.27
CA GLY A 738 82.52 43.52 93.87
C GLY A 738 83.48 42.82 92.91
N LEU A 739 84.64 42.34 93.36
CA LEU A 739 85.59 41.59 92.53
C LEU A 739 85.30 40.08 92.61
N ASP A 740 85.43 39.33 91.52
CA ASP A 740 85.19 37.89 91.58
C ASP A 740 86.29 37.15 92.37
N ASP A 741 85.92 36.02 92.99
CA ASP A 741 86.80 35.20 93.84
C ASP A 741 88.12 34.79 93.15
N GLU A 742 88.15 34.70 91.81
CA GLU A 742 89.37 34.33 91.08
C GLU A 742 90.35 35.50 90.88
N LEU A 743 89.85 36.75 90.92
CA LEU A 743 90.68 37.95 90.78
C LEU A 743 91.02 38.60 92.13
N ASP A 744 90.27 38.31 93.18
CA ASP A 744 90.51 38.84 94.51
C ASP A 744 91.66 38.11 95.26
N ALA A 745 92.65 38.88 95.72
CA ALA A 745 93.74 38.36 96.55
C ALA A 745 93.27 37.93 97.95
N PHE A 746 92.17 38.50 98.45
CA PHE A 746 91.53 38.15 99.71
C PHE A 746 90.01 37.93 99.58
N PRO A 747 89.55 36.85 98.90
CA PRO A 747 88.13 36.58 98.57
C PRO A 747 87.13 36.45 99.73
N PHE A 748 87.58 36.65 100.97
CA PHE A 748 86.78 36.55 102.19
C PHE A 748 86.95 37.77 103.12
N ASP A 749 87.65 38.81 102.69
CA ASP A 749 87.85 40.07 103.40
C ASP A 749 87.55 41.27 102.49
N SER A 750 86.30 41.72 102.53
CA SER A 750 85.75 42.79 101.70
C SER A 750 86.40 44.17 101.86
N THR A 751 87.47 44.29 102.64
CA THR A 751 88.22 45.53 102.84
C THR A 751 89.57 45.55 102.13
N GLU A 752 89.99 44.42 101.56
CA GLU A 752 91.28 44.24 100.90
C GLU A 752 91.10 43.43 99.61
N THR A 753 91.42 44.00 98.45
CA THR A 753 91.34 43.28 97.17
C THR A 753 92.70 42.95 96.56
N ILE A 754 93.76 43.61 97.02
CA ILE A 754 95.10 43.58 96.40
C ILE A 754 96.17 43.45 97.51
N ASP A 755 97.13 42.55 97.30
CA ASP A 755 98.40 42.47 98.03
C ASP A 755 99.55 42.66 97.04
N SER A 756 99.97 43.90 96.87
CA SER A 756 100.91 44.29 95.82
C SER A 756 102.32 43.72 96.02
N ASP A 757 102.74 43.46 97.26
CA ASP A 757 104.07 42.96 97.57
C ASP A 757 104.12 41.53 98.13
N GLY A 758 102.95 40.95 98.40
CA GLY A 758 102.78 39.55 98.75
C GLY A 758 103.19 39.22 100.18
N ASP A 759 103.22 40.21 101.09
CA ASP A 759 103.57 39.99 102.50
C ASP A 759 102.42 39.42 103.34
N GLY A 760 101.23 39.32 102.75
CA GLY A 760 100.02 38.75 103.34
C GLY A 760 99.17 39.77 104.10
N VAL A 761 99.47 41.05 104.00
CA VAL A 761 98.62 42.16 104.47
C VAL A 761 98.16 42.96 103.26
N GLY A 762 96.86 43.15 103.13
CA GLY A 762 96.32 43.90 101.99
C GLY A 762 96.77 45.36 101.94
N ASP A 763 96.85 45.89 100.73
CA ASP A 763 97.39 47.22 100.42
C ASP A 763 96.69 48.36 101.18
N ASN A 764 95.42 48.22 101.57
CA ASN A 764 94.71 49.27 102.30
C ASN A 764 95.16 49.36 103.77
N LEU A 765 95.54 48.24 104.38
CA LEU A 765 96.04 48.16 105.76
C LEU A 765 97.56 48.34 105.85
N ASP A 766 98.30 48.02 104.79
CA ASP A 766 99.76 48.11 104.80
C ASP A 766 100.27 49.57 104.69
N ALA A 767 101.13 49.97 105.62
CA ALA A 767 101.81 51.25 105.57
C ALA A 767 102.89 51.33 104.47
N TYR A 768 103.36 50.18 103.97
CA TYR A 768 104.33 50.10 102.86
C TYR A 768 103.92 49.05 101.81
N PRO A 769 102.81 49.27 101.06
CA PRO A 769 102.21 48.28 100.13
C PRO A 769 103.07 47.80 98.94
N GLN A 770 104.36 48.08 98.91
CA GLN A 770 105.29 47.74 97.82
C GLN A 770 106.63 47.23 98.38
N ASP A 771 106.78 47.07 99.69
CA ASP A 771 107.98 46.60 100.37
C ASP A 771 107.62 45.48 101.36
N SER A 772 107.65 44.26 100.84
CA SER A 772 107.23 43.03 101.53
C SER A 772 108.04 42.67 102.79
N THR A 773 108.97 43.54 103.21
CA THR A 773 109.77 43.40 104.42
C THR A 773 109.24 44.25 105.58
N LYS A 774 108.23 45.09 105.35
CA LYS A 774 107.73 46.03 106.35
C LYS A 774 106.24 46.29 106.21
N THR A 775 105.50 46.01 107.27
CA THR A 775 104.06 46.29 107.31
C THR A 775 103.67 47.42 108.27
N VAL A 776 104.60 47.92 109.11
CA VAL A 776 104.36 49.00 110.11
C VAL A 776 105.58 49.94 110.30
N VAL A 777 105.38 51.19 110.76
CA VAL A 777 106.44 52.24 110.86
C VAL A 777 107.32 52.11 112.13
N GLU A 778 108.65 52.02 112.00
CA GLU A 778 109.64 51.95 113.13
C GLU A 778 110.11 53.33 113.68
N SER A 779 110.43 53.43 114.99
CA SER A 779 110.82 54.70 115.68
C SER A 779 112.11 54.62 116.55
N THR A 780 112.90 55.71 116.65
CA THR A 780 114.12 55.85 117.50
C THR A 780 114.00 56.91 118.62
N ASP A 781 114.59 56.60 119.79
CA ASP A 781 114.56 57.24 121.14
C ASP A 781 114.82 58.77 121.28
N ASP A 782 114.03 59.49 122.13
CA ASP A 782 114.41 60.18 123.41
C ASP A 782 113.17 60.90 124.04
N GLU A 783 113.09 60.97 125.39
CA GLU A 783 112.05 61.59 126.25
C GLU A 783 110.66 60.89 126.47
N SER A 784 110.55 60.32 127.68
CA SER A 784 109.37 60.14 128.53
C SER A 784 108.49 58.88 128.38
N ARG A 785 108.56 58.06 129.43
CA ARG A 785 107.67 56.93 129.78
C ARG A 785 107.79 55.70 128.89
N LYS A 786 108.91 54.98 129.10
CA LYS A 786 109.03 53.56 128.78
C LYS A 786 108.11 52.75 129.72
N ILE A 787 107.00 52.31 129.15
CA ILE A 787 106.81 51.03 128.45
C ILE A 787 106.44 49.97 129.48
N ILE A 788 105.12 49.87 129.61
CA ILE A 788 104.43 48.61 129.84
C ILE A 788 104.33 47.99 128.45
N ASN A 789 104.91 46.81 128.25
CA ASN A 789 104.42 45.84 127.27
C ASN A 789 104.78 44.45 127.77
N ILE A 790 103.92 44.00 128.66
CA ILE A 790 103.08 42.81 128.51
C ILE A 790 103.23 42.15 127.13
N ALA A 791 103.88 40.98 127.13
CA ALA A 791 103.25 39.67 126.88
C ALA A 791 102.25 39.64 125.70
N ILE A 792 102.51 38.99 124.55
CA ILE A 792 102.91 37.58 124.32
C ILE A 792 102.06 36.66 125.24
N ILE A 793 101.05 35.87 124.84
CA ILE A 793 100.82 34.97 123.71
C ILE A 793 99.29 34.74 123.63
N GLY A 794 98.73 34.53 122.43
CA GLY A 794 97.39 33.98 122.21
C GLY A 794 97.11 33.79 120.73
#